data_AF-A0A2A2JRB8-F1
#
_entry.id   AF-A0A2A2JRB8-F1
#
_cell.length_a   1.000
_cell.length_b   1.000
_cell.length_c   1.000
_cell.angle_alpha   90.00
_cell.angle_beta   90.00
_cell.angle_gamma   90.00
#
_symmetry.space_group_name_H-M   'P 1'
#
loop_
_entity.id
_entity.type
_entity.pdbx_description
1 polymer ?
#
loop_
_entity_poly.entity_id
_entity_poly.type
_entity_poly.pdbx_seq_one_letter_code
_entity_poly.pdbx_strand_id
1 'polypeptide(L)'
;MRPILVLLNLLLFPFVKLSEAALNNDQLFNELFPVQPPHCSRTPVVIAQTSRDVSSHVRGGMQMQFPIGLGTAVCFRLQRRDGGLTTSWLHTIRLAKLEHHHPISQRYEFGIPEASAECKCECDQTAASCSADTHLYKDCDTNIEDQTCYRTFFPNQAPIGCAEEDIPKMCCELKFRPLDNETYTAVKLEQPSTFATFEYKAYDYVKGKWQEQDEKVIRTQLDLGTQDRIVDSLHKISLAVAAGGRASHQLESGMYFTKSNPGGEMEELRMAPLNEITDNNFDRLGWYRKRADGTFHVQNGIVRLQDVHKAKSTNCKEQKYQSVLAAQFYEPSKYNLSRPLEASFPWIQSARIYDGSRRQAVVTHSQGTNLQITLQLTQEADEAGVEFYHNASKIRDFSGTIIVDSRSNRFLNLTVYGASGKIDGVVKFSPNPQSNDLYSFTTFVNELNVTNRSLIVPLPAIVDDGQRMICLKADEMPLTQGLCRIIQYYEVPLEIDLVSGTWRYHIGHCPDCNKRQYRFDSFTKFFNPSAWLNGVKSVGDGVHLVISLVGWIAVMIMVMFIIKYIVYPLCKCFQCLKGLGECLCPNSYGFNNSSSHRKDHHRDRDKKIDRNRERRFSIEDIEHNEKRHRRRRDTDEEEERASRV
;
A
#
# COMPACT_ATOMS: atom_id res chain seq x y z
N MET A 1 -47.27 5.23 80.84
CA MET A 1 -47.96 4.00 80.43
C MET A 1 -47.11 3.29 79.37
N ARG A 2 -46.52 2.14 79.72
CA ARG A 2 -46.23 1.09 78.73
C ARG A 2 -47.59 0.54 78.24
N PRO A 3 -47.73 -0.06 77.03
CA PRO A 3 -46.82 -1.14 76.61
C PRO A 3 -46.68 -1.49 75.11
N ILE A 4 -45.72 -2.41 74.86
CA ILE A 4 -45.66 -3.51 73.86
C ILE A 4 -45.31 -3.11 72.40
N LEU A 5 -44.29 -3.59 71.66
CA LEU A 5 -43.46 -4.81 71.55
C LEU A 5 -43.56 -5.33 70.09
N VAL A 6 -43.05 -4.63 69.06
CA VAL A 6 -42.91 -5.19 67.69
C VAL A 6 -41.73 -4.58 66.89
N LEU A 7 -40.62 -4.15 67.50
CA LEU A 7 -39.54 -3.50 66.73
C LEU A 7 -38.13 -3.86 67.22
N LEU A 8 -37.91 -5.15 67.51
CA LEU A 8 -36.60 -5.65 67.94
C LEU A 8 -36.27 -7.01 67.30
N ASN A 9 -36.27 -7.07 65.97
CA ASN A 9 -35.77 -8.24 65.24
C ASN A 9 -35.18 -7.93 63.84
N LEU A 10 -34.68 -6.71 63.61
CA LEU A 10 -34.13 -6.32 62.30
C LEU A 10 -32.80 -5.53 62.37
N LEU A 11 -32.05 -5.67 63.46
CA LEU A 11 -30.74 -5.02 63.64
C LEU A 11 -29.72 -5.94 64.32
N LEU A 12 -29.47 -7.11 63.74
CA LEU A 12 -28.24 -7.89 63.97
C LEU A 12 -27.91 -8.69 62.69
N PHE A 13 -27.48 -7.99 61.63
CA PHE A 13 -26.63 -8.60 60.61
C PHE A 13 -25.18 -8.27 60.95
N PRO A 14 -24.29 -9.26 61.07
CA PRO A 14 -22.90 -9.00 61.40
C PRO A 14 -22.20 -8.38 60.20
N PHE A 15 -21.29 -7.45 60.48
CA PHE A 15 -20.20 -7.03 59.61
C PHE A 15 -19.46 -8.29 59.09
N VAL A 16 -19.87 -8.78 57.92
CA VAL A 16 -19.11 -9.75 57.15
C VAL A 16 -18.02 -8.96 56.43
N LYS A 17 -16.78 -9.31 56.77
CA LYS A 17 -15.53 -8.89 56.15
C LYS A 17 -15.66 -8.88 54.62
N LEU A 18 -15.66 -7.69 54.03
CA LEU A 18 -15.42 -7.49 52.61
C LEU A 18 -13.90 -7.45 52.38
N SER A 19 -13.24 -8.60 52.54
CA SER A 19 -11.81 -8.79 52.28
C SER A 19 -11.52 -10.28 52.15
N GLU A 20 -11.98 -10.90 51.06
CA GLU A 20 -11.51 -12.24 50.63
C GLU A 20 -11.99 -12.68 49.23
N ALA A 21 -12.66 -11.81 48.45
CA ALA A 21 -13.13 -12.17 47.11
C ALA A 21 -12.07 -12.03 45.99
N ALA A 22 -10.86 -11.56 46.29
CA ALA A 22 -9.76 -11.49 45.32
C ALA A 22 -8.88 -12.76 45.29
N LEU A 23 -8.98 -13.65 46.29
CA LEU A 23 -8.08 -14.81 46.44
C LEU A 23 -8.60 -16.10 45.80
N ASN A 24 -9.85 -16.13 45.33
CA ASN A 24 -10.48 -17.34 44.77
C ASN A 24 -10.47 -17.40 43.23
N ASN A 25 -10.17 -16.29 42.54
CA ASN A 25 -10.10 -16.31 41.08
C ASN A 25 -8.89 -17.12 40.60
N ASP A 26 -7.73 -17.03 41.25
CA ASP A 26 -6.55 -17.78 40.85
C ASP A 26 -6.72 -19.30 41.06
N GLN A 27 -7.43 -19.71 42.12
CA GLN A 27 -7.71 -21.13 42.34
C GLN A 27 -8.74 -21.67 41.34
N LEU A 28 -9.78 -20.90 41.01
CA LEU A 28 -10.75 -21.29 39.99
C LEU A 28 -10.14 -21.33 38.58
N PHE A 29 -9.30 -20.35 38.23
CA PHE A 29 -8.55 -20.32 36.96
C PHE A 29 -7.53 -21.46 36.87
N ASN A 30 -6.84 -21.80 37.96
CA ASN A 30 -5.91 -22.93 38.01
C ASN A 30 -6.60 -24.30 37.97
N GLU A 31 -7.88 -24.39 38.36
CA GLU A 31 -8.70 -25.59 38.15
C GLU A 31 -9.24 -25.69 36.72
N LEU A 32 -9.54 -24.55 36.07
CA LEU A 32 -9.97 -24.49 34.67
C LEU A 32 -8.81 -24.68 33.68
N PHE A 33 -7.60 -24.27 34.05
CA PHE A 33 -6.37 -24.42 33.26
C PHE A 33 -5.23 -24.90 34.17
N PRO A 34 -5.03 -26.22 34.33
CA PRO A 34 -3.95 -26.72 35.17
C PRO A 34 -2.60 -26.29 34.59
N VAL A 35 -1.78 -25.65 35.42
CA VAL A 35 -0.39 -25.33 35.10
C VAL A 35 0.35 -26.63 34.77
N GLN A 36 0.92 -26.70 33.57
CA GLN A 36 1.67 -27.87 33.10
C GLN A 36 2.94 -27.40 32.39
N PRO A 37 4.05 -28.15 32.54
CA PRO A 37 5.26 -27.88 31.78
C PRO A 37 5.04 -28.13 30.28
N PRO A 38 5.79 -27.45 29.40
CA PRO A 38 5.78 -27.74 27.97
C PRO A 38 6.36 -29.15 27.68
N HIS A 39 6.17 -29.65 26.45
CA HIS A 39 6.83 -30.89 26.03
C HIS A 39 8.35 -30.71 26.03
N CYS A 40 9.05 -31.53 26.82
CA CYS A 40 10.50 -31.50 26.89
C CYS A 40 11.08 -32.21 25.67
N SER A 41 11.68 -31.42 24.78
CA SER A 41 12.24 -31.92 23.53
C SER A 41 13.54 -32.68 23.76
N ARG A 42 13.73 -33.75 22.99
CA ARG A 42 14.99 -34.50 23.00
C ARG A 42 16.06 -33.69 22.27
N THR A 43 17.03 -33.20 23.01
CA THR A 43 18.15 -32.41 22.47
C THR A 43 19.49 -33.07 22.82
N PRO A 44 20.41 -33.24 21.86
CA PRO A 44 21.77 -33.65 22.17
C PRO A 44 22.47 -32.53 22.96
N VAL A 45 23.15 -32.90 24.04
CA VAL A 45 23.89 -31.96 24.90
C VAL A 45 25.37 -32.24 24.78
N VAL A 46 26.15 -31.20 24.48
CA VAL A 46 27.61 -31.23 24.43
C VAL A 46 28.13 -30.58 25.70
N ILE A 47 28.97 -31.30 26.44
CA ILE A 47 29.62 -30.77 27.65
C ILE A 47 30.93 -30.10 27.22
N ALA A 48 31.04 -28.80 27.47
CA ALA A 48 32.22 -28.00 27.23
C ALA A 48 32.84 -27.56 28.56
N GLN A 49 34.16 -27.29 28.56
CA GLN A 49 34.88 -26.75 29.72
C GLN A 49 35.22 -25.29 29.46
N THR A 50 35.03 -24.43 30.46
CA THR A 50 35.46 -23.03 30.35
C THR A 50 36.97 -22.92 30.32
N SER A 51 37.46 -21.90 29.62
CA SER A 51 38.85 -21.45 29.78
C SER A 51 39.12 -21.12 31.24
N ARG A 52 40.33 -21.44 31.72
CA ARG A 52 40.73 -21.20 33.10
C ARG A 52 41.39 -19.84 33.21
N ASP A 53 40.93 -19.03 34.16
CA ASP A 53 41.64 -17.82 34.55
C ASP A 53 42.83 -18.18 35.46
N VAL A 54 43.95 -17.49 35.22
CA VAL A 54 45.24 -17.69 35.90
C VAL A 54 45.14 -17.46 37.42
N SER A 55 44.12 -16.73 37.88
CA SER A 55 43.90 -16.35 39.28
C SER A 55 43.06 -17.34 40.10
N SER A 56 42.45 -18.35 39.50
CA SER A 56 41.60 -19.30 40.22
C SER A 56 42.20 -20.71 40.24
N HIS A 57 42.44 -21.25 41.45
CA HIS A 57 42.80 -22.67 41.66
C HIS A 57 41.59 -23.62 41.49
N VAL A 58 40.50 -23.15 40.89
CA VAL A 58 39.21 -23.83 40.82
C VAL A 58 39.15 -24.67 39.53
N ARG A 59 38.52 -25.85 39.61
CA ARG A 59 38.20 -26.66 38.42
C ARG A 59 37.45 -25.78 37.42
N GLY A 60 37.84 -25.82 36.14
CA GLY A 60 37.15 -25.06 35.09
C GLY A 60 35.65 -25.35 35.11
N GLY A 61 34.84 -24.30 35.07
CA GLY A 61 33.38 -24.41 35.07
C GLY A 61 32.90 -25.28 33.91
N MET A 62 31.83 -26.05 34.16
CA MET A 62 31.23 -26.88 33.12
C MET A 62 30.15 -26.08 32.40
N GLN A 63 30.19 -26.09 31.08
CA GLN A 63 29.16 -25.49 30.24
C GLN A 63 28.43 -26.60 29.48
N MET A 64 27.11 -26.44 29.34
CA MET A 64 26.30 -27.37 28.56
C MET A 64 25.79 -26.66 27.33
N GLN A 65 26.13 -27.19 26.16
CA GLN A 65 25.78 -26.60 24.88
C GLN A 65 24.77 -27.47 24.15
N PHE A 66 23.68 -26.86 23.66
CA PHE A 66 22.66 -27.58 22.90
C PHE A 66 21.93 -26.63 21.93
N PRO A 67 21.46 -27.14 20.79
CA PRO A 67 20.61 -26.37 19.89
C PRO A 67 19.15 -26.39 20.37
N ILE A 68 18.47 -25.24 20.27
CA ILE A 68 17.02 -25.12 20.50
C ILE A 68 16.32 -24.61 19.25
N GLY A 69 15.18 -25.21 18.90
CA GLY A 69 14.37 -24.83 17.74
C GLY A 69 13.23 -23.89 18.11
N LEU A 70 12.71 -23.14 17.13
CA LEU A 70 11.59 -22.23 17.37
C LEU A 70 10.35 -23.00 17.85
N GLY A 71 9.76 -22.55 18.95
CA GLY A 71 8.60 -23.17 19.59
C GLY A 71 8.93 -24.31 20.56
N THR A 72 10.12 -24.90 20.50
CA THR A 72 10.47 -26.06 21.32
C THR A 72 10.98 -25.66 22.71
N ALA A 73 10.91 -26.60 23.65
CA ALA A 73 11.36 -26.42 25.03
C ALA A 73 12.38 -27.48 25.44
N VAL A 74 13.38 -27.07 26.21
CA VAL A 74 14.39 -27.96 26.82
C VAL A 74 14.20 -27.95 28.33
N CYS A 75 14.26 -29.13 28.94
CA CYS A 75 14.02 -29.31 30.36
C CYS A 75 15.23 -29.94 31.06
N PHE A 76 15.57 -29.43 32.24
CA PHE A 76 16.65 -29.95 33.05
C PHE A 76 16.41 -29.78 34.55
N ARG A 77 17.13 -30.56 35.37
CA ARG A 77 17.16 -30.42 36.83
C ARG A 77 18.58 -30.24 37.31
N LEU A 78 18.72 -29.49 38.39
CA LEU A 78 19.97 -29.33 39.13
C LEU A 78 19.96 -30.30 40.31
N GLN A 79 20.82 -31.31 40.29
CA GLN A 79 21.01 -32.26 41.38
C GLN A 79 22.05 -31.74 42.38
N ARG A 80 21.65 -31.57 43.64
CA ARG A 80 22.58 -31.32 44.74
C ARG A 80 23.19 -32.64 45.20
N ARG A 81 24.52 -32.70 45.39
CA ARG A 81 25.25 -33.92 45.76
C ARG A 81 25.04 -34.41 47.20
N ASP A 82 24.40 -33.63 48.06
CA ASP A 82 24.18 -34.00 49.45
C ASP A 82 22.89 -34.82 49.61
N GLY A 83 23.03 -36.09 49.99
CA GLY A 83 22.00 -37.13 49.99
C GLY A 83 20.80 -36.95 50.94
N GLY A 84 20.03 -35.88 50.78
CA GLY A 84 18.73 -35.66 51.41
C GLY A 84 17.66 -35.28 50.38
N LEU A 85 16.46 -35.84 50.54
CA LEU A 85 15.25 -35.74 49.70
C LEU A 85 15.27 -34.61 48.63
N THR A 86 15.44 -35.01 47.37
CA THR A 86 15.62 -34.16 46.19
C THR A 86 14.35 -33.41 45.78
N THR A 87 14.09 -32.26 46.40
CA THR A 87 13.14 -31.27 45.83
C THR A 87 13.86 -30.39 44.81
N SER A 88 14.33 -31.00 43.72
CA SER A 88 14.95 -30.25 42.61
C SER A 88 13.86 -29.78 41.65
N TRP A 89 13.73 -28.46 41.47
CA TRP A 89 12.82 -27.87 40.50
C TRP A 89 13.15 -28.35 39.07
N LEU A 90 12.12 -28.55 38.26
CA LEU A 90 12.25 -28.77 36.83
C LEU A 90 12.35 -27.42 36.14
N HIS A 91 13.53 -27.09 35.62
CA HIS A 91 13.76 -25.89 34.85
C HIS A 91 13.43 -26.14 33.40
N THR A 92 12.75 -25.19 32.77
CA THR A 92 12.36 -25.25 31.36
C THR A 92 12.76 -23.96 30.66
N ILE A 93 13.31 -24.09 29.46
CA ILE A 93 13.66 -22.97 28.59
C ILE A 93 13.01 -23.21 27.25
N ARG A 94 12.12 -22.30 26.86
CA ARG A 94 11.37 -22.37 25.60
C ARG A 94 11.76 -21.22 24.69
N LEU A 95 12.09 -21.51 23.44
CA LEU A 95 12.25 -20.46 22.43
C LEU A 95 10.86 -20.07 21.93
N ALA A 96 10.30 -19.02 22.51
CA ALA A 96 8.90 -18.65 22.33
C ALA A 96 8.63 -17.95 21.01
N LYS A 97 9.49 -16.98 20.64
CA LYS A 97 9.32 -16.17 19.44
C LYS A 97 10.66 -15.85 18.80
N LEU A 98 10.64 -15.73 17.49
CA LEU A 98 11.70 -15.15 16.68
C LEU A 98 11.11 -13.97 15.91
N GLU A 99 11.66 -12.78 16.11
CA GLU A 99 11.11 -11.53 15.60
C GLU A 99 12.17 -10.74 14.84
N HIS A 100 11.76 -10.18 13.70
CA HIS A 100 12.51 -9.16 12.97
C HIS A 100 11.91 -7.79 13.22
N HIS A 101 12.73 -6.87 13.69
CA HIS A 101 12.35 -5.49 13.97
C HIS A 101 12.91 -4.63 12.84
N HIS A 102 12.05 -4.33 11.86
CA HIS A 102 12.39 -3.51 10.70
C HIS A 102 12.20 -2.02 11.04
N PRO A 103 13.23 -1.17 10.89
CA PRO A 103 13.04 0.26 11.02
C PRO A 103 12.26 0.80 9.81
N ILE A 104 11.36 1.75 10.08
CA ILE A 104 10.58 2.44 9.07
C ILE A 104 11.28 3.75 8.70
N SER A 105 11.80 3.84 7.47
CA SER A 105 12.54 5.02 6.99
C SER A 105 11.64 6.07 6.33
N GLN A 106 10.57 5.64 5.67
CA GLN A 106 9.60 6.51 5.01
C GLN A 106 8.18 6.12 5.40
N ARG A 107 7.29 7.11 5.51
CA ARG A 107 5.86 6.91 5.78
C ARG A 107 5.02 7.97 5.07
N TYR A 108 3.94 7.55 4.42
CA TYR A 108 2.90 8.46 3.95
C TYR A 108 1.53 7.76 3.92
N GLU A 109 0.46 8.55 3.98
CA GLU A 109 -0.92 8.05 3.85
C GLU A 109 -1.39 8.23 2.41
N PHE A 110 -2.11 7.24 1.89
CA PHE A 110 -2.67 7.25 0.55
C PHE A 110 -4.06 6.61 0.52
N GLY A 111 -4.79 6.85 -0.55
CA GLY A 111 -6.10 6.27 -0.80
C GLY A 111 -6.19 5.72 -2.21
N ILE A 112 -7.28 5.02 -2.50
CA ILE A 112 -7.64 4.62 -3.86
C ILE A 112 -8.63 5.66 -4.38
N PRO A 113 -8.34 6.36 -5.48
CA PRO A 113 -9.25 7.35 -6.03
C PRO A 113 -10.26 6.70 -6.97
N GLU A 114 -11.48 7.23 -6.95
CA GLU A 114 -12.40 7.14 -8.06
C GLU A 114 -12.21 8.34 -8.97
N ALA A 115 -11.92 8.06 -10.25
CA ALA A 115 -11.58 9.07 -11.24
C ALA A 115 -12.73 9.29 -12.22
N SER A 116 -13.13 10.54 -12.40
CA SER A 116 -14.11 10.97 -13.40
C SER A 116 -13.55 12.10 -14.26
N ALA A 117 -13.85 12.06 -15.56
CA ALA A 117 -13.35 13.02 -16.53
C ALA A 117 -14.51 13.69 -17.27
N GLU A 118 -14.62 15.01 -17.13
CA GLU A 118 -15.62 15.84 -17.81
C GLU A 118 -14.91 16.72 -18.85
N CYS A 119 -15.17 16.46 -20.14
CA CYS A 119 -14.54 17.21 -21.23
C CYS A 119 -15.55 18.05 -22.00
N LYS A 120 -15.07 19.19 -22.52
CA LYS A 120 -15.75 20.06 -23.47
C LYS A 120 -14.91 20.27 -24.72
N CYS A 121 -15.55 20.30 -25.87
CA CYS A 121 -14.91 20.51 -27.17
C CYS A 121 -15.35 21.84 -27.79
N GLU A 122 -14.42 22.58 -28.38
CA GLU A 122 -14.66 23.86 -29.05
C GLU A 122 -14.11 23.80 -30.47
N CYS A 123 -14.96 24.07 -31.47
CA CYS A 123 -14.55 24.08 -32.88
C CYS A 123 -13.62 25.26 -33.19
N ASP A 124 -13.86 26.45 -32.62
CA ASP A 124 -13.08 27.65 -32.90
C ASP A 124 -11.79 27.69 -32.05
N GLN A 125 -10.63 27.67 -32.71
CA GLN A 125 -9.32 27.81 -32.05
C GLN A 125 -9.18 29.10 -31.23
N THR A 126 -9.84 30.19 -31.63
CA THR A 126 -9.69 31.51 -31.01
C THR A 126 -10.62 31.75 -29.82
N ALA A 127 -11.58 30.86 -29.60
CA ALA A 127 -12.56 31.02 -28.53
C ALA A 127 -11.91 31.01 -27.14
N ALA A 128 -12.36 31.90 -26.26
CA ALA A 128 -11.83 32.02 -24.89
C ALA A 128 -12.34 30.91 -23.92
N SER A 129 -13.37 30.15 -24.32
CA SER A 129 -14.04 29.12 -23.50
C SER A 129 -13.13 27.94 -23.10
N CYS A 130 -12.15 27.62 -23.95
CA CYS A 130 -11.18 26.55 -23.77
C CYS A 130 -9.81 27.04 -24.24
N SER A 131 -8.92 27.40 -23.32
CA SER A 131 -7.58 27.91 -23.65
C SER A 131 -6.50 27.23 -22.82
N ALA A 132 -5.26 27.28 -23.32
CA ALA A 132 -4.11 26.84 -22.54
C ALA A 132 -4.01 27.60 -21.21
N ASP A 133 -4.25 28.92 -21.22
CA ASP A 133 -4.20 29.74 -20.01
C ASP A 133 -5.24 29.32 -18.96
N THR A 134 -6.34 28.68 -19.34
CA THR A 134 -7.40 28.30 -18.40
C THR A 134 -7.28 26.85 -17.92
N HIS A 135 -6.77 25.93 -18.76
CA HIS A 135 -6.81 24.49 -18.47
C HIS A 135 -5.45 23.80 -18.46
N LEU A 136 -4.38 24.41 -18.96
CA LEU A 136 -3.04 23.79 -18.94
C LEU A 136 -2.38 24.05 -17.58
N TYR A 137 -1.99 22.98 -16.89
CA TYR A 137 -1.28 23.02 -15.60
C TYR A 137 -2.01 23.87 -14.53
N LYS A 138 -3.32 23.69 -14.41
CA LYS A 138 -4.16 24.39 -13.43
C LYS A 138 -5.12 23.46 -12.70
N ASP A 139 -5.43 23.81 -11.46
CA ASP A 139 -6.50 23.21 -10.67
C ASP A 139 -7.86 23.81 -11.07
N CYS A 140 -8.94 23.13 -10.70
CA CYS A 140 -10.29 23.65 -10.87
C CYS A 140 -10.63 24.67 -9.78
N ASP A 141 -11.47 25.66 -10.10
CA ASP A 141 -11.84 26.72 -9.14
C ASP A 141 -12.83 26.23 -8.05
N THR A 142 -13.48 25.09 -8.27
CA THR A 142 -14.43 24.47 -7.34
C THR A 142 -13.75 23.41 -6.48
N ASN A 143 -13.26 23.80 -5.31
CA ASN A 143 -12.88 22.85 -4.27
C ASN A 143 -14.15 22.46 -3.49
N ILE A 144 -14.79 21.38 -3.93
CA ILE A 144 -15.81 20.70 -3.13
C ILE A 144 -15.07 19.90 -2.05
N GLU A 145 -15.58 19.89 -0.82
CA GLU A 145 -15.01 19.08 0.27
C GLU A 145 -14.82 17.61 -0.19
N ASP A 146 -13.65 17.05 0.08
CA ASP A 146 -13.21 15.69 -0.30
C ASP A 146 -13.03 15.37 -1.80
N GLN A 147 -13.04 16.39 -2.68
CA GLN A 147 -12.78 16.21 -4.11
C GLN A 147 -11.61 17.06 -4.60
N THR A 148 -10.61 16.44 -5.23
CA THR A 148 -9.56 17.17 -5.96
C THR A 148 -9.82 17.19 -7.44
N CYS A 149 -9.61 18.34 -8.06
CA CYS A 149 -9.92 18.56 -9.46
C CYS A 149 -8.77 19.24 -10.19
N TYR A 150 -8.40 18.67 -11.34
CA TYR A 150 -7.29 19.11 -12.18
C TYR A 150 -7.75 19.32 -13.62
N ARG A 151 -7.20 20.32 -14.30
CA ARG A 151 -7.53 20.63 -15.69
C ARG A 151 -6.46 20.09 -16.64
N THR A 152 -6.90 19.63 -17.82
CA THR A 152 -6.04 19.16 -18.91
C THR A 152 -6.49 19.77 -20.24
N PHE A 153 -5.53 20.03 -21.13
CA PHE A 153 -5.76 20.72 -22.39
C PHE A 153 -5.24 19.91 -23.58
N PHE A 154 -6.10 19.63 -24.54
CA PHE A 154 -5.77 18.86 -25.74
C PHE A 154 -6.04 19.70 -27.00
N PRO A 155 -5.01 20.37 -27.55
CA PRO A 155 -5.13 21.07 -28.82
C PRO A 155 -5.19 20.06 -30.00
N ASN A 156 -5.47 20.58 -31.20
CA ASN A 156 -5.34 19.85 -32.47
C ASN A 156 -6.18 18.56 -32.57
N GLN A 157 -7.45 18.65 -32.19
CA GLN A 157 -8.41 17.55 -32.37
C GLN A 157 -8.86 17.45 -33.83
N ALA A 158 -9.43 16.30 -34.21
CA ALA A 158 -10.01 16.14 -35.53
C ALA A 158 -11.30 16.98 -35.69
N PRO A 159 -11.54 17.66 -36.83
CA PRO A 159 -12.72 18.50 -37.07
C PRO A 159 -14.02 17.72 -37.32
N ILE A 160 -14.26 16.65 -36.56
CA ILE A 160 -15.47 15.85 -36.68
C ILE A 160 -16.62 16.62 -36.02
N GLY A 161 -17.57 17.10 -36.84
CA GLY A 161 -18.71 17.91 -36.42
C GLY A 161 -18.50 19.44 -36.55
N CYS A 162 -17.32 19.89 -36.99
CA CYS A 162 -16.99 21.30 -37.24
C CYS A 162 -16.80 21.57 -38.73
N ALA A 163 -16.42 22.80 -39.13
CA ALA A 163 -16.01 23.04 -40.51
C ALA A 163 -14.64 22.39 -40.79
N GLU A 164 -14.37 22.00 -42.04
CA GLU A 164 -13.11 21.33 -42.41
C GLU A 164 -11.85 22.20 -42.20
N GLU A 165 -12.02 23.52 -42.20
CA GLU A 165 -10.94 24.49 -41.93
C GLU A 165 -10.68 24.70 -40.42
N ASP A 166 -11.62 24.27 -39.56
CA ASP A 166 -11.47 24.41 -38.12
C ASP A 166 -10.53 23.34 -37.56
N ILE A 167 -9.79 23.69 -36.51
CA ILE A 167 -8.96 22.73 -35.77
C ILE A 167 -9.44 22.76 -34.32
N PRO A 168 -10.36 21.85 -33.94
CA PRO A 168 -10.96 21.91 -32.63
C PRO A 168 -9.95 21.68 -31.50
N LYS A 169 -10.32 22.17 -30.32
CA LYS A 169 -9.57 21.98 -29.08
C LYS A 169 -10.50 21.42 -28.02
N MET A 170 -9.93 20.65 -27.10
CA MET A 170 -10.68 20.01 -26.04
C MET A 170 -10.06 20.34 -24.68
N CYS A 171 -10.92 20.66 -23.73
CA CYS A 171 -10.57 20.98 -22.36
C CYS A 171 -11.29 20.01 -21.44
N CYS A 172 -10.57 19.43 -20.49
CA CYS A 172 -11.14 18.45 -19.57
C CYS A 172 -10.85 18.81 -18.12
N GLU A 173 -11.81 18.52 -17.26
CA GLU A 173 -11.70 18.56 -15.81
C GLU A 173 -11.70 17.12 -15.28
N LEU A 174 -10.63 16.76 -14.57
CA LEU A 174 -10.42 15.47 -13.95
C LEU A 174 -10.71 15.60 -12.48
N LYS A 175 -11.70 14.86 -11.99
CA LYS A 175 -12.15 14.88 -10.60
C LYS A 175 -11.79 13.56 -9.93
N PHE A 176 -11.18 13.63 -8.76
CA PHE A 176 -10.76 12.50 -7.95
C PHE A 176 -11.45 12.57 -6.58
N ARG A 177 -12.06 11.47 -6.16
CA ARG A 177 -12.65 11.29 -4.82
C ARG A 177 -12.09 10.04 -4.15
N PRO A 178 -11.83 10.01 -2.84
CA PRO A 178 -11.43 8.79 -2.16
C PRO A 178 -12.55 7.74 -2.23
N LEU A 179 -12.21 6.51 -2.58
CA LEU A 179 -13.14 5.40 -2.62
C LEU A 179 -13.42 4.90 -1.20
N ASP A 180 -14.71 4.85 -0.83
CA ASP A 180 -15.22 4.37 0.46
C ASP A 180 -14.55 4.98 1.71
N ASN A 181 -13.94 6.17 1.56
CA ASN A 181 -13.12 6.82 2.59
C ASN A 181 -12.04 5.92 3.21
N GLU A 182 -11.58 4.90 2.47
CA GLU A 182 -10.53 4.01 2.93
C GLU A 182 -9.16 4.71 2.86
N THR A 183 -8.39 4.55 3.93
CA THR A 183 -7.03 5.08 4.03
C THR A 183 -6.04 3.97 4.24
N TYR A 184 -4.89 4.09 3.59
CA TYR A 184 -3.79 3.16 3.66
C TYR A 184 -2.53 3.89 4.09
N THR A 185 -1.74 3.25 4.95
CA THR A 185 -0.43 3.78 5.36
C THR A 185 0.65 3.01 4.61
N ALA A 186 1.40 3.72 3.77
CA ALA A 186 2.61 3.22 3.12
C ALA A 186 3.81 3.38 4.05
N VAL A 187 4.64 2.34 4.15
CA VAL A 187 5.88 2.32 4.93
C VAL A 187 7.02 1.71 4.13
N LYS A 188 8.20 2.31 4.21
CA LYS A 188 9.44 1.71 3.70
C LYS A 188 10.14 0.97 4.82
N LEU A 189 10.29 -0.34 4.66
CA LEU A 189 10.99 -1.21 5.61
C LEU A 189 12.44 -1.37 5.20
N GLU A 190 13.35 -1.07 6.12
CA GLU A 190 14.78 -1.26 5.95
C GLU A 190 15.22 -2.63 6.50
N GLN A 191 16.54 -2.89 6.50
CA GLN A 191 17.10 -4.13 7.04
C GLN A 191 16.74 -4.30 8.54
N PRO A 192 16.29 -5.49 8.97
CA PRO A 192 15.85 -5.70 10.34
C PRO A 192 17.00 -5.94 11.31
N SER A 193 16.68 -5.77 12.59
CA SER A 193 17.40 -6.41 13.70
C SER A 193 16.65 -7.63 14.20
N THR A 194 17.37 -8.70 14.50
CA THR A 194 16.82 -10.01 14.88
C THR A 194 16.78 -10.17 16.40
N PHE A 195 15.62 -10.52 16.93
CA PHE A 195 15.43 -10.78 18.36
C PHE A 195 14.81 -12.17 18.58
N ALA A 196 15.35 -12.89 19.56
CA ALA A 196 14.74 -14.09 20.10
C ALA A 196 14.16 -13.79 21.49
N THR A 197 12.96 -14.31 21.73
CA THR A 197 12.31 -14.24 23.04
C THR A 197 12.23 -15.64 23.62
N PHE A 198 12.86 -15.83 24.77
CA PHE A 198 12.84 -17.06 25.54
C PHE A 198 11.91 -16.91 26.73
N GLU A 199 11.19 -17.98 27.03
CA GLU A 199 10.42 -18.12 28.26
C GLU A 199 11.13 -19.16 29.14
N TYR A 200 11.58 -18.70 30.30
CA TYR A 200 12.07 -19.56 31.36
C TYR A 200 10.98 -19.76 32.39
N LYS A 201 10.74 -21.02 32.76
CA LYS A 201 9.84 -21.39 33.84
C LYS A 201 10.44 -22.49 34.70
N ALA A 202 10.27 -22.40 36.01
CA ALA A 202 10.64 -23.44 36.96
C ALA A 202 9.40 -24.07 37.59
N TYR A 203 9.33 -25.40 37.57
CA TYR A 203 8.20 -26.15 38.07
C TYR A 203 8.58 -27.06 39.24
N ASP A 204 7.69 -27.13 40.22
CA ASP A 204 7.75 -28.12 41.30
C ASP A 204 6.57 -29.09 41.21
N TYR A 205 6.79 -30.34 41.59
CA TYR A 205 5.77 -31.39 41.54
C TYR A 205 5.36 -31.78 42.96
N VAL A 206 4.31 -31.14 43.45
CA VAL A 206 3.84 -31.27 44.83
C VAL A 206 2.40 -31.78 44.84
N LYS A 207 2.14 -32.82 45.65
CA LYS A 207 0.79 -33.41 45.82
C LYS A 207 0.13 -33.86 44.50
N GLY A 208 0.92 -34.37 43.55
CA GLY A 208 0.42 -34.90 42.28
C GLY A 208 0.03 -33.84 41.24
N LYS A 209 0.37 -32.56 41.47
CA LYS A 209 0.14 -31.46 40.53
C LYS A 209 1.44 -30.69 40.31
N TRP A 210 1.58 -30.13 39.11
CA TRP A 210 2.65 -29.18 38.81
C TRP A 210 2.27 -27.79 39.36
N GLN A 211 3.25 -27.11 39.95
CA GLN A 211 3.13 -25.72 40.37
C GLN A 211 4.30 -24.93 39.78
N GLU A 212 4.01 -23.77 39.21
CA GLU A 212 5.02 -22.84 38.71
C GLU A 212 5.59 -22.04 39.88
N GLN A 213 6.92 -22.03 40.01
CA GLN A 213 7.66 -21.38 41.09
C GLN A 213 8.38 -20.11 40.63
N ASP A 214 8.86 -20.10 39.37
CA ASP A 214 9.59 -18.98 38.79
C ASP A 214 9.22 -18.84 37.31
N GLU A 215 9.14 -17.60 36.83
CA GLU A 215 8.85 -17.26 35.44
C GLU A 215 9.65 -16.01 35.03
N LYS A 216 10.33 -16.10 33.88
CA LYS A 216 11.05 -14.97 33.31
C LYS A 216 11.02 -14.99 31.78
N VAL A 217 10.67 -13.86 31.19
CA VAL A 217 10.78 -13.64 29.74
C VAL A 217 12.10 -12.94 29.43
N ILE A 218 12.92 -13.55 28.58
CA ILE A 218 14.25 -13.07 28.23
C ILE A 218 14.27 -12.73 26.76
N ARG A 219 14.57 -11.47 26.44
CA ARG A 219 14.74 -11.03 25.06
C ARG A 219 16.22 -10.84 24.75
N THR A 220 16.68 -11.47 23.68
CA THR A 220 18.08 -11.48 23.27
C THR A 220 18.20 -11.07 21.81
N GLN A 221 19.14 -10.18 21.51
CA GLN A 221 19.46 -9.79 20.14
C GLN A 221 20.42 -10.81 19.52
N LEU A 222 20.15 -11.23 18.29
CA LEU A 222 20.91 -12.27 17.61
C LEU A 222 21.94 -11.75 16.59
N ASP A 223 21.86 -10.48 16.18
CA ASP A 223 22.78 -9.93 15.17
C ASP A 223 24.19 -9.65 15.71
N LEU A 224 24.34 -9.67 17.03
CA LEU A 224 25.59 -9.44 17.74
C LEU A 224 26.23 -10.79 18.11
N GLY A 225 27.43 -10.76 18.68
CA GLY A 225 28.05 -11.95 19.27
C GLY A 225 27.24 -12.54 20.43
N THR A 226 27.76 -13.60 21.05
CA THR A 226 27.11 -14.32 22.14
C THR A 226 26.61 -13.36 23.23
N GLN A 227 25.31 -13.43 23.51
CA GLN A 227 24.66 -12.63 24.56
C GLN A 227 24.40 -13.50 25.78
N ASP A 228 24.83 -13.05 26.95
CA ASP A 228 24.68 -13.78 28.21
C ASP A 228 23.73 -13.07 29.17
N ARG A 229 22.83 -13.84 29.79
CA ARG A 229 21.81 -13.35 30.72
C ARG A 229 21.52 -14.36 31.82
N ILE A 230 21.47 -13.87 33.05
CA ILE A 230 21.01 -14.65 34.22
C ILE A 230 19.50 -14.91 34.09
N VAL A 231 19.11 -16.16 34.27
CA VAL A 231 17.77 -16.67 33.94
C VAL A 231 16.89 -16.79 35.17
N ASP A 232 17.44 -17.31 36.26
CA ASP A 232 16.69 -17.63 37.47
C ASP A 232 16.68 -16.48 38.48
N SER A 233 15.65 -16.45 39.33
CA SER A 233 15.57 -15.52 40.45
C SER A 233 16.70 -15.69 41.47
N LEU A 234 17.26 -16.90 41.60
CA LEU A 234 18.37 -17.23 42.51
C LEU A 234 19.76 -16.91 41.93
N HIS A 235 19.83 -16.40 40.69
CA HIS A 235 21.06 -16.02 40.00
C HIS A 235 22.11 -17.14 39.85
N LYS A 236 21.66 -18.40 39.73
CA LYS A 236 22.52 -19.59 39.60
C LYS A 236 22.75 -20.05 38.17
N ILE A 237 21.84 -19.70 37.26
CA ILE A 237 21.80 -20.20 35.89
C ILE A 237 21.97 -19.01 34.95
N SER A 238 23.01 -19.05 34.11
CA SER A 238 23.20 -18.10 33.03
C SER A 238 22.95 -18.77 31.67
N LEU A 239 22.23 -18.05 30.81
CA LEU A 239 21.90 -18.45 29.45
C LEU A 239 22.68 -17.58 28.48
N ALA A 240 23.66 -18.20 27.84
CA ALA A 240 24.37 -17.61 26.72
C ALA A 240 23.76 -18.11 25.40
N VAL A 241 23.32 -17.16 24.56
CA VAL A 241 22.67 -17.44 23.27
C VAL A 241 23.56 -16.96 22.14
N ALA A 242 23.80 -17.84 21.17
CA ALA A 242 24.51 -17.53 19.94
C ALA A 242 23.71 -17.98 18.71
N ALA A 243 23.64 -17.13 17.69
CA ALA A 243 23.09 -17.49 16.40
C ALA A 243 24.22 -17.98 15.48
N GLY A 244 23.97 -19.07 14.73
CA GLY A 244 24.92 -19.60 13.74
C GLY A 244 25.01 -18.77 12.45
N GLY A 245 24.25 -17.69 12.34
CA GLY A 245 24.14 -16.85 11.14
C GLY A 245 22.87 -16.01 11.17
N ARG A 246 22.50 -15.42 10.02
CA ARG A 246 21.20 -14.75 9.86
C ARG A 246 20.06 -15.76 9.98
N ALA A 247 18.87 -15.27 10.33
CA ALA A 247 17.65 -16.08 10.30
C ALA A 247 17.43 -16.70 8.90
N SER A 248 16.74 -17.84 8.83
CA SER A 248 16.48 -18.57 7.58
C SER A 248 15.76 -17.75 6.53
N HIS A 249 14.84 -16.89 6.98
CA HIS A 249 14.06 -16.02 6.12
C HIS A 249 14.24 -14.57 6.56
N GLN A 250 14.15 -13.65 5.61
CA GLN A 250 14.17 -12.23 5.90
C GLN A 250 13.20 -11.56 4.93
N LEU A 251 12.35 -10.66 5.45
CA LEU A 251 11.54 -9.81 4.59
C LEU A 251 12.48 -8.84 3.85
N GLU A 252 12.25 -8.69 2.55
CA GLU A 252 13.05 -7.79 1.71
C GLU A 252 12.86 -6.33 2.13
N SER A 253 13.89 -5.53 1.92
CA SER A 253 13.79 -4.08 2.13
C SER A 253 13.02 -3.46 0.98
N GLY A 254 11.99 -2.69 1.28
CA GLY A 254 11.09 -2.19 0.25
C GLY A 254 9.84 -1.51 0.79
N MET A 255 8.92 -1.22 -0.12
CA MET A 255 7.67 -0.54 0.17
C MET A 255 6.57 -1.54 0.51
N TYR A 256 5.94 -1.34 1.66
CA TYR A 256 4.81 -2.11 2.16
C TYR A 256 3.68 -1.17 2.57
N PHE A 257 2.48 -1.70 2.74
CA PHE A 257 1.36 -0.89 3.21
C PHE A 257 0.42 -1.67 4.11
N THR A 258 -0.38 -0.95 4.88
CA THR A 258 -1.44 -1.51 5.73
C THR A 258 -2.67 -0.61 5.67
N LYS A 259 -3.84 -1.19 5.92
CA LYS A 259 -5.08 -0.41 6.07
C LYS A 259 -5.02 0.38 7.37
N SER A 260 -5.27 1.68 7.27
CA SER A 260 -5.30 2.58 8.41
C SER A 260 -6.70 2.61 8.98
N ASN A 261 -6.88 2.16 10.23
CA ASN A 261 -8.15 2.30 10.92
C ASN A 261 -8.17 3.61 11.72
N PRO A 262 -9.31 4.33 11.75
CA PRO A 262 -9.46 5.55 12.53
C PRO A 262 -9.26 5.34 14.05
N GLY A 263 -9.39 4.10 14.53
CA GLY A 263 -9.11 3.69 15.92
C GLY A 263 -7.62 3.53 16.27
N GLY A 264 -6.72 3.73 15.32
CA GLY A 264 -5.27 3.76 15.55
C GLY A 264 -4.56 2.40 15.51
N GLU A 265 -5.29 1.29 15.62
CA GLU A 265 -4.76 -0.06 15.37
C GLU A 265 -4.64 -0.30 13.86
N MET A 266 -3.41 -0.50 13.40
CA MET A 266 -3.13 -0.81 12.00
C MET A 266 -3.33 -2.30 11.72
N GLU A 267 -3.83 -2.62 10.53
CA GLU A 267 -4.00 -4.01 10.08
C GLU A 267 -2.63 -4.64 9.73
N GLU A 268 -2.68 -5.90 9.31
CA GLU A 268 -1.53 -6.66 8.81
C GLU A 268 -0.93 -6.04 7.55
N LEU A 269 0.39 -6.17 7.43
CA LEU A 269 1.16 -5.63 6.30
C LEU A 269 0.85 -6.37 5.01
N ARG A 270 0.86 -5.63 3.91
CA ARG A 270 0.63 -6.09 2.53
C ARG A 270 1.76 -5.63 1.64
N MET A 271 2.00 -6.39 0.57
CA MET A 271 3.02 -6.10 -0.44
C MET A 271 2.36 -5.97 -1.81
N ALA A 272 2.60 -4.84 -2.47
CA ALA A 272 2.17 -4.52 -3.81
C ALA A 272 3.15 -3.51 -4.41
N PRO A 273 3.21 -3.33 -5.75
CA PRO A 273 4.02 -2.29 -6.36
C PRO A 273 3.56 -0.91 -5.87
N LEU A 274 4.37 -0.28 -5.02
CA LEU A 274 4.06 0.95 -4.29
C LEU A 274 5.17 1.97 -4.51
N ASN A 275 4.80 3.24 -4.66
CA ASN A 275 5.78 4.32 -4.82
C ASN A 275 6.50 4.64 -3.50
N GLU A 276 7.78 5.00 -3.59
CA GLU A 276 8.46 5.69 -2.49
C GLU A 276 7.90 7.10 -2.30
N ILE A 277 8.25 7.75 -1.19
CA ILE A 277 7.80 9.13 -0.92
C ILE A 277 8.25 10.12 -1.99
N THR A 278 9.40 9.91 -2.61
CA THR A 278 9.95 10.74 -3.68
C THR A 278 9.45 10.36 -5.08
N ASP A 279 8.96 9.13 -5.23
CA ASP A 279 8.55 8.59 -6.52
C ASP A 279 7.10 8.95 -6.84
N ASN A 280 6.79 9.01 -8.13
CA ASN A 280 5.46 9.33 -8.61
C ASN A 280 5.12 8.59 -9.91
N ASN A 281 5.18 7.26 -9.87
CA ASN A 281 4.76 6.42 -10.98
C ASN A 281 3.25 6.10 -10.86
N PHE A 282 2.48 6.40 -11.91
CA PHE A 282 1.04 6.15 -11.96
C PHE A 282 0.68 4.67 -12.15
N ASP A 283 1.65 3.82 -12.52
CA ASP A 283 1.47 2.37 -12.61
C ASP A 283 1.60 1.65 -11.25
N ARG A 284 2.03 2.35 -10.20
CA ARG A 284 2.22 1.81 -8.84
C ARG A 284 1.23 2.45 -7.88
N LEU A 285 0.94 1.82 -6.74
CA LEU A 285 0.13 2.44 -5.69
C LEU A 285 0.80 3.72 -5.12
N GLY A 286 0.02 4.55 -4.43
CA GLY A 286 0.55 5.67 -3.64
C GLY A 286 0.81 6.98 -4.38
N TRP A 287 0.28 7.14 -5.60
CA TRP A 287 0.25 8.44 -6.30
C TRP A 287 -0.88 9.38 -5.80
N TYR A 288 -1.96 8.83 -5.23
CA TYR A 288 -3.05 9.59 -4.61
C TYR A 288 -2.89 9.63 -3.09
N ARG A 289 -2.36 10.74 -2.57
CA ARG A 289 -1.85 10.85 -1.19
C ARG A 289 -2.75 11.72 -0.34
N LYS A 290 -2.72 11.50 0.97
CA LYS A 290 -3.40 12.32 1.96
C LYS A 290 -2.42 13.32 2.58
N ARG A 291 -2.82 14.59 2.64
CA ARG A 291 -2.08 15.68 3.30
C ARG A 291 -2.45 15.74 4.79
N ALA A 292 -1.65 16.46 5.56
CA ALA A 292 -1.84 16.63 7.01
C ALA A 292 -3.18 17.29 7.41
N ASP A 293 -3.80 18.04 6.49
CA ASP A 293 -5.14 18.63 6.65
C ASP A 293 -6.28 17.61 6.45
N GLY A 294 -5.95 16.37 6.08
CA GLY A 294 -6.90 15.31 5.79
C GLY A 294 -7.36 15.25 4.34
N THR A 295 -6.98 16.24 3.51
CA THR A 295 -7.36 16.29 2.09
C THR A 295 -6.52 15.32 1.27
N PHE A 296 -7.13 14.66 0.30
CA PHE A 296 -6.41 13.83 -0.66
C PHE A 296 -6.01 14.64 -1.89
N HIS A 297 -4.84 14.38 -2.46
CA HIS A 297 -4.38 15.01 -3.69
C HIS A 297 -3.56 14.04 -4.55
N VAL A 298 -3.51 14.31 -5.85
CA VAL A 298 -2.61 13.61 -6.77
C VAL A 298 -1.22 14.23 -6.65
N GLN A 299 -0.21 13.41 -6.31
CA GLN A 299 1.16 13.88 -6.18
C GLN A 299 1.65 14.47 -7.51
N ASN A 300 2.10 15.73 -7.49
CA ASN A 300 2.46 16.50 -8.70
C ASN A 300 1.39 16.46 -9.81
N GLY A 301 0.10 16.38 -9.43
CA GLY A 301 -1.02 16.22 -10.35
C GLY A 301 -1.10 17.32 -11.41
N ILE A 302 -0.88 18.58 -11.01
CA ILE A 302 -0.91 19.76 -11.89
C ILE A 302 -0.08 19.54 -13.16
N VAL A 303 1.14 19.01 -13.02
CA VAL A 303 2.08 18.83 -14.15
C VAL A 303 1.87 17.48 -14.83
N ARG A 304 1.71 16.41 -14.05
CA ARG A 304 1.75 15.03 -14.58
C ARG A 304 0.45 14.57 -15.22
N LEU A 305 -0.69 15.10 -14.81
CA LEU A 305 -1.98 14.65 -15.35
C LEU A 305 -2.14 14.98 -16.83
N GLN A 306 -1.47 16.01 -17.33
CA GLN A 306 -1.45 16.33 -18.76
C GLN A 306 -0.84 15.21 -19.62
N ASP A 307 0.12 14.44 -19.07
CA ASP A 307 0.78 13.34 -19.79
C ASP A 307 0.02 12.00 -19.62
N VAL A 308 -0.58 11.81 -18.44
CA VAL A 308 -1.26 10.57 -18.04
C VAL A 308 -2.68 10.50 -18.59
N HIS A 309 -3.39 11.62 -18.59
CA HIS A 309 -4.73 11.70 -19.17
C HIS A 309 -4.64 11.82 -20.67
N LYS A 310 -5.31 10.91 -21.38
CA LYS A 310 -5.43 10.96 -22.83
C LYS A 310 -6.89 11.08 -23.18
N ALA A 311 -7.23 12.11 -23.95
CA ALA A 311 -8.58 12.29 -24.43
C ALA A 311 -8.58 12.64 -25.92
N LYS A 312 -9.60 12.16 -26.63
CA LYS A 312 -9.82 12.41 -28.06
C LYS A 312 -11.29 12.75 -28.34
N SER A 313 -11.53 13.78 -29.13
CA SER A 313 -12.89 14.11 -29.59
C SER A 313 -13.38 13.08 -30.63
N THR A 314 -14.61 12.59 -30.46
CA THR A 314 -15.28 11.76 -31.47
C THR A 314 -16.26 12.58 -32.30
N ASN A 315 -16.99 13.51 -31.69
CA ASN A 315 -17.80 14.51 -32.38
C ASN A 315 -17.89 15.77 -31.51
N CYS A 316 -17.29 16.86 -31.99
CA CYS A 316 -17.17 18.10 -31.22
C CYS A 316 -18.53 18.81 -31.06
N LYS A 317 -19.38 18.79 -32.09
CA LYS A 317 -20.70 19.43 -32.06
C LYS A 317 -21.65 18.75 -31.08
N GLU A 318 -21.58 17.43 -31.02
CA GLU A 318 -22.34 16.60 -30.06
C GLU A 318 -21.65 16.48 -28.69
N GLN A 319 -20.50 17.12 -28.49
CA GLN A 319 -19.66 17.02 -27.28
C GLN A 319 -19.30 15.56 -26.91
N LYS A 320 -19.17 14.67 -27.88
CA LYS A 320 -18.78 13.27 -27.64
C LYS A 320 -17.27 13.15 -27.67
N TYR A 321 -16.72 12.45 -26.68
CA TYR A 321 -15.28 12.23 -26.55
C TYR A 321 -14.96 10.84 -26.00
N GLN A 322 -13.73 10.42 -26.25
CA GLN A 322 -13.08 9.27 -25.64
C GLN A 322 -12.07 9.78 -24.60
N SER A 323 -12.08 9.21 -23.41
CA SER A 323 -11.10 9.52 -22.36
C SER A 323 -10.55 8.22 -21.77
N VAL A 324 -9.25 8.23 -21.47
CA VAL A 324 -8.57 7.17 -20.72
C VAL A 324 -7.53 7.80 -19.81
N LEU A 325 -7.43 7.29 -18.59
CA LEU A 325 -6.36 7.62 -17.67
C LEU A 325 -5.33 6.49 -17.72
N ALA A 326 -4.11 6.79 -18.20
CA ALA A 326 -3.02 5.83 -18.29
C ALA A 326 -2.34 5.62 -16.92
N ALA A 327 -3.13 5.16 -15.94
CA ALA A 327 -2.72 4.87 -14.58
C ALA A 327 -3.25 3.50 -14.14
N GLN A 328 -2.76 3.00 -13.02
CA GLN A 328 -3.28 1.81 -12.34
C GLN A 328 -3.85 2.18 -10.96
N PHE A 329 -4.63 1.26 -10.39
CA PHE A 329 -5.20 1.37 -9.05
C PHE A 329 -6.16 2.57 -8.86
N TYR A 330 -7.14 2.72 -9.76
CA TYR A 330 -8.23 3.68 -9.64
C TYR A 330 -9.56 3.07 -10.11
N GLU A 331 -10.68 3.46 -9.50
CA GLU A 331 -12.02 3.00 -9.90
C GLU A 331 -12.56 3.89 -11.05
N PRO A 332 -13.27 3.37 -12.07
CA PRO A 332 -13.75 1.99 -12.29
C PRO A 332 -12.84 1.07 -13.11
N SER A 333 -11.51 1.25 -13.07
CA SER A 333 -10.61 0.21 -13.56
C SER A 333 -10.52 -0.89 -12.50
N LYS A 334 -10.51 -2.17 -12.90
CA LYS A 334 -10.36 -3.27 -11.93
C LYS A 334 -9.08 -3.07 -11.13
N TYR A 335 -9.20 -2.93 -9.82
CA TYR A 335 -8.07 -2.98 -8.90
C TYR A 335 -8.22 -4.20 -7.99
N ASN A 336 -7.17 -5.01 -7.88
CA ASN A 336 -7.11 -6.13 -6.94
C ASN A 336 -6.05 -5.78 -5.90
N LEU A 337 -6.48 -5.64 -4.64
CA LEU A 337 -5.56 -5.42 -3.54
C LEU A 337 -4.92 -6.75 -3.14
N SER A 338 -3.59 -6.74 -3.01
CA SER A 338 -2.86 -7.91 -2.57
C SER A 338 -3.29 -8.36 -1.17
N ARG A 339 -3.29 -9.69 -0.96
CA ARG A 339 -3.56 -10.30 0.35
C ARG A 339 -2.46 -9.92 1.37
N PRO A 340 -2.75 -10.03 2.68
CA PRO A 340 -1.75 -9.86 3.73
C PRO A 340 -0.51 -10.75 3.54
N LEU A 341 0.60 -10.33 4.13
CA LEU A 341 1.88 -11.05 4.07
C LEU A 341 1.78 -12.45 4.68
N GLU A 342 1.02 -12.61 5.77
CA GLU A 342 0.76 -13.86 6.48
C GLU A 342 0.08 -14.90 5.57
N ALA A 343 -0.86 -14.45 4.74
CA ALA A 343 -1.55 -15.31 3.79
C ALA A 343 -0.69 -15.62 2.55
N SER A 344 0.30 -14.78 2.26
CA SER A 344 1.15 -14.91 1.08
C SER A 344 2.44 -15.70 1.34
N PHE A 345 2.95 -15.65 2.57
CA PHE A 345 4.23 -16.22 2.98
C PHE A 345 4.05 -17.12 4.20
N PRO A 346 4.12 -18.46 4.04
CA PRO A 346 3.87 -19.39 5.14
C PRO A 346 4.82 -19.26 6.35
N TRP A 347 6.03 -18.71 6.14
CA TRP A 347 7.02 -18.51 7.19
C TRP A 347 6.73 -17.29 8.08
N ILE A 348 5.78 -16.43 7.68
CA ILE A 348 5.36 -15.26 8.45
C ILE A 348 4.16 -15.65 9.31
N GLN A 349 4.31 -15.57 10.63
CA GLN A 349 3.19 -15.73 11.56
C GLN A 349 2.38 -14.44 11.67
N SER A 350 3.07 -13.29 11.75
CA SER A 350 2.45 -11.97 11.76
C SER A 350 3.44 -10.91 11.28
N ALA A 351 2.94 -9.90 10.57
CA ALA A 351 3.71 -8.76 10.11
C ALA A 351 2.91 -7.49 10.36
N ARG A 352 3.26 -6.75 11.42
CA ARG A 352 2.49 -5.60 11.89
C ARG A 352 3.39 -4.43 12.24
N ILE A 353 2.85 -3.21 12.11
CA ILE A 353 3.54 -2.02 12.60
C ILE A 353 3.39 -1.97 14.12
N TYR A 354 4.49 -1.73 14.82
CA TYR A 354 4.49 -1.66 16.27
C TYR A 354 3.76 -0.38 16.74
N ASP A 355 2.64 -0.55 17.45
CA ASP A 355 1.72 0.54 17.81
C ASP A 355 2.35 1.62 18.69
N GLY A 356 3.34 1.27 19.51
CA GLY A 356 3.92 2.20 20.49
C GLY A 356 4.58 3.42 19.85
N SER A 357 5.53 3.21 18.94
CA SER A 357 6.27 4.31 18.28
C SER A 357 5.89 4.49 16.81
N ARG A 358 5.24 3.49 16.18
CA ARG A 358 5.01 3.42 14.73
C ARG A 358 6.26 3.66 13.88
N ARG A 359 7.46 3.45 14.45
CA ARG A 359 8.78 3.59 13.80
C ARG A 359 9.38 2.25 13.41
N GLN A 360 8.75 1.16 13.83
CA GLN A 360 9.23 -0.19 13.59
C GLN A 360 8.07 -1.05 13.13
N ALA A 361 8.34 -1.95 12.19
CA ALA A 361 7.48 -3.08 11.88
C ALA A 361 8.08 -4.34 12.48
N VAL A 362 7.25 -5.15 13.13
CA VAL A 362 7.64 -6.40 13.74
C VAL A 362 7.09 -7.53 12.90
N VAL A 363 8.00 -8.37 12.39
CA VAL A 363 7.68 -9.59 11.66
C VAL A 363 7.99 -10.77 12.57
N THR A 364 6.97 -11.50 13.00
CA THR A 364 7.09 -12.71 13.80
C THR A 364 7.18 -13.91 12.87
N HIS A 365 8.21 -14.72 13.05
CA HIS A 365 8.43 -15.91 12.24
C HIS A 365 7.59 -17.07 12.76
N SER A 366 6.96 -17.83 11.86
CA SER A 366 6.33 -19.12 12.18
C SER A 366 7.34 -20.27 12.16
N GLN A 367 8.46 -20.10 11.44
CA GLN A 367 9.52 -21.09 11.26
C GLN A 367 10.88 -20.40 11.36
N GLY A 368 11.87 -21.06 11.96
CA GLY A 368 13.21 -20.50 12.14
C GLY A 368 14.28 -21.57 12.29
N THR A 369 15.53 -21.18 12.05
CA THR A 369 16.71 -22.02 12.32
C THR A 369 16.93 -22.19 13.82
N ASN A 370 17.61 -23.27 14.19
CA ASN A 370 17.96 -23.52 15.57
C ASN A 370 18.97 -22.49 16.08
N LEU A 371 18.82 -22.08 17.34
CA LEU A 371 19.78 -21.23 18.05
C LEU A 371 20.69 -22.09 18.92
N GLN A 372 21.96 -21.73 18.99
CA GLN A 372 22.92 -22.42 19.85
C GLN A 372 22.84 -21.81 21.26
N ILE A 373 22.54 -22.67 22.22
CA ILE A 373 22.41 -22.30 23.63
C ILE A 373 23.58 -22.86 24.40
N THR A 374 24.14 -22.04 25.30
CA THR A 374 25.14 -22.44 26.28
C THR A 374 24.60 -22.12 27.67
N LEU A 375 24.34 -23.15 28.47
CA LEU A 375 24.02 -23.01 29.88
C LEU A 375 25.30 -23.01 30.69
N GLN A 376 25.45 -21.98 31.52
CA GLN A 376 26.54 -21.84 32.48
C GLN A 376 25.96 -21.83 33.89
N LEU A 377 26.58 -22.57 34.80
CA LEU A 377 26.25 -22.52 36.21
C LEU A 377 27.26 -21.62 36.93
N THR A 378 26.81 -20.87 37.93
CA THR A 378 27.71 -20.15 38.82
C THR A 378 28.49 -21.11 39.72
N GLN A 379 29.65 -20.67 40.24
CA GLN A 379 30.59 -21.49 41.03
C GLN A 379 29.99 -22.26 42.22
N GLU A 380 28.96 -21.74 42.90
CA GLU A 380 28.27 -22.47 43.98
C GLU A 380 27.35 -23.60 43.47
N ALA A 381 26.93 -23.52 42.21
CA ALA A 381 26.12 -24.51 41.51
C ALA A 381 26.97 -25.46 40.64
N ASP A 382 28.26 -25.18 40.41
CA ASP A 382 29.17 -26.06 39.64
C ASP A 382 29.40 -27.43 40.31
N GLU A 383 29.16 -27.54 41.62
CA GLU A 383 29.17 -28.83 42.33
C GLU A 383 27.87 -29.64 42.13
N ALA A 384 26.83 -29.01 41.57
CA ALA A 384 25.56 -29.65 41.26
C ALA A 384 25.62 -30.34 39.89
N GLY A 385 25.15 -31.59 39.82
CA GLY A 385 25.00 -32.28 38.54
C GLY A 385 23.82 -31.71 37.76
N VAL A 386 23.93 -31.61 36.43
CA VAL A 386 22.79 -31.22 35.59
C VAL A 386 22.32 -32.42 34.78
N GLU A 387 21.03 -32.69 34.87
CA GLU A 387 20.38 -33.76 34.12
C GLU A 387 19.31 -33.19 33.21
N PHE A 388 19.38 -33.55 31.93
CA PHE A 388 18.39 -33.17 30.93
C PHE A 388 17.33 -34.25 30.80
N TYR A 389 16.08 -33.81 30.72
CA TYR A 389 14.90 -34.68 30.62
C TYR A 389 14.19 -34.40 29.30
N HIS A 390 13.64 -35.45 28.69
CA HIS A 390 12.79 -35.34 27.52
C HIS A 390 11.55 -36.22 27.66
N ASN A 391 10.47 -35.82 27.01
CA ASN A 391 9.24 -36.60 26.92
C ASN A 391 9.30 -37.51 25.68
N ALA A 392 8.60 -38.65 25.75
CA ALA A 392 8.38 -39.49 24.59
C ALA A 392 7.47 -38.77 23.58
N SER A 393 7.76 -38.92 22.28
CA SER A 393 6.94 -38.35 21.21
C SER A 393 5.86 -39.35 20.79
N LYS A 394 4.70 -38.85 20.37
CA LYS A 394 3.55 -39.69 19.99
C LYS A 394 2.85 -39.12 18.76
N ILE A 395 2.29 -39.99 17.94
CA ILE A 395 1.42 -39.65 16.81
C ILE A 395 0.40 -40.77 16.62
N ARG A 396 -0.87 -40.42 16.37
CA ARG A 396 -1.95 -41.40 16.11
C ARG A 396 -2.21 -41.58 14.62
N ASP A 397 -2.40 -40.48 13.89
CA ASP A 397 -2.63 -40.50 12.44
C ASP A 397 -2.24 -39.13 11.85
N PHE A 398 -2.20 -39.02 10.52
CA PHE A 398 -2.04 -37.73 9.83
C PHE A 398 -2.76 -37.71 8.49
N SER A 399 -3.07 -36.50 8.03
CA SER A 399 -3.57 -36.21 6.68
C SER A 399 -2.84 -35.02 6.11
N GLY A 400 -2.73 -34.92 4.79
CA GLY A 400 -2.18 -33.72 4.18
C GLY A 400 -2.36 -33.66 2.69
N THR A 401 -1.92 -32.56 2.10
CA THR A 401 -1.90 -32.31 0.65
C THR A 401 -0.63 -31.55 0.28
N ILE A 402 0.00 -31.94 -0.83
CA ILE A 402 1.10 -31.18 -1.42
C ILE A 402 0.48 -30.12 -2.32
N ILE A 403 0.84 -28.86 -2.08
CA ILE A 403 0.29 -27.71 -2.79
C ILE A 403 1.44 -26.89 -3.38
N VAL A 404 1.29 -26.55 -4.66
CA VAL A 404 2.01 -25.45 -5.31
C VAL A 404 1.01 -24.33 -5.54
N ASP A 405 1.23 -23.20 -4.86
CA ASP A 405 0.33 -22.06 -4.95
C ASP A 405 0.58 -21.19 -6.20
N SER A 406 -0.28 -20.19 -6.43
CA SER A 406 -0.16 -19.27 -7.57
C SER A 406 1.11 -18.42 -7.56
N ARG A 407 1.88 -18.44 -6.47
CA ARG A 407 3.17 -17.75 -6.29
C ARG A 407 4.36 -18.70 -6.32
N SER A 408 4.14 -19.96 -6.73
CA SER A 408 5.18 -21.01 -6.77
C SER A 408 5.73 -21.43 -5.42
N ASN A 409 5.07 -21.12 -4.30
CA ASN A 409 5.42 -21.71 -3.01
C ASN A 409 5.00 -23.19 -3.02
N ARG A 410 5.97 -24.07 -2.82
CA ARG A 410 5.76 -25.52 -2.73
C ARG A 410 5.79 -25.95 -1.26
N PHE A 411 4.69 -26.48 -0.76
CA PHE A 411 4.59 -26.91 0.63
C PHE A 411 3.64 -28.09 0.81
N LEU A 412 3.85 -28.83 1.89
CA LEU A 412 2.94 -29.84 2.39
C LEU A 412 2.07 -29.20 3.48
N ASN A 413 0.77 -29.12 3.23
CA ASN A 413 -0.21 -28.79 4.25
C ASN A 413 -0.50 -30.06 5.06
N LEU A 414 0.14 -30.19 6.22
CA LEU A 414 0.11 -31.36 7.07
C LEU A 414 -0.81 -31.13 8.27
N THR A 415 -1.73 -32.04 8.53
CA THR A 415 -2.51 -32.08 9.78
C THR A 415 -2.18 -33.38 10.51
N VAL A 416 -1.63 -33.26 11.71
CA VAL A 416 -1.32 -34.38 12.59
C VAL A 416 -2.44 -34.55 13.62
N TYR A 417 -2.85 -35.80 13.83
CA TYR A 417 -3.89 -36.16 14.78
C TYR A 417 -3.31 -36.89 15.96
N GLY A 418 -3.71 -36.45 17.15
CA GLY A 418 -3.23 -36.98 18.40
C GLY A 418 -1.71 -37.09 18.43
N ALA A 419 -1.04 -35.95 18.23
CA ALA A 419 0.40 -35.86 18.19
C ALA A 419 0.97 -35.03 19.34
N SER A 420 2.22 -35.30 19.73
CA SER A 420 2.98 -34.55 20.72
C SER A 420 4.48 -34.83 20.54
N GLY A 421 5.31 -33.81 20.69
CA GLY A 421 6.77 -33.90 20.58
C GLY A 421 7.29 -33.85 19.15
N LYS A 422 8.40 -34.56 18.93
CA LYS A 422 9.16 -34.57 17.67
C LYS A 422 8.62 -35.66 16.73
N ILE A 423 8.32 -35.27 15.49
CA ILE A 423 7.79 -36.14 14.44
C ILE A 423 8.71 -36.04 13.23
N ASP A 424 9.27 -37.16 12.83
CA ASP A 424 10.12 -37.27 11.64
C ASP A 424 9.27 -37.74 10.45
N GLY A 425 9.39 -37.02 9.34
CA GLY A 425 8.70 -37.30 8.09
C GLY A 425 9.67 -37.58 6.95
N VAL A 426 9.28 -38.51 6.09
CA VAL A 426 10.03 -38.87 4.87
C VAL A 426 9.08 -38.85 3.69
N VAL A 427 9.47 -38.10 2.66
CA VAL A 427 8.79 -38.03 1.36
C VAL A 427 9.45 -39.03 0.42
N LYS A 428 8.64 -39.95 -0.12
CA LYS A 428 9.08 -40.99 -1.05
C LYS A 428 9.04 -40.50 -2.49
N PHE A 429 9.81 -41.15 -3.36
CA PHE A 429 9.83 -40.85 -4.80
C PHE A 429 8.50 -41.13 -5.49
N SER A 430 7.82 -42.22 -5.12
CA SER A 430 6.59 -42.64 -5.77
C SER A 430 5.53 -43.02 -4.72
N PRO A 431 4.27 -43.32 -5.12
CA PRO A 431 3.26 -43.82 -4.19
C PRO A 431 3.54 -45.26 -3.75
N ASN A 432 4.62 -45.90 -4.20
CA ASN A 432 5.03 -47.22 -3.74
C ASN A 432 5.83 -47.11 -2.43
N PRO A 433 5.47 -47.85 -1.36
CA PRO A 433 6.19 -47.83 -0.08
C PRO A 433 7.67 -48.23 -0.16
N GLN A 434 8.05 -49.04 -1.15
CA GLN A 434 9.44 -49.46 -1.35
C GLN A 434 10.28 -48.48 -2.19
N SER A 435 9.70 -47.36 -2.61
CA SER A 435 10.47 -46.37 -3.35
C SER A 435 11.50 -45.65 -2.46
N ASN A 436 12.50 -45.06 -3.13
CA ASN A 436 13.58 -44.34 -2.47
C ASN A 436 13.06 -43.10 -1.73
N ASP A 437 13.76 -42.73 -0.67
CA ASP A 437 13.53 -41.51 0.07
C ASP A 437 14.07 -40.32 -0.73
N LEU A 438 13.23 -39.33 -0.99
CA LEU A 438 13.62 -38.10 -1.70
C LEU A 438 14.02 -36.99 -0.74
N TYR A 439 13.22 -36.80 0.29
CA TYR A 439 13.37 -35.70 1.23
C TYR A 439 12.93 -36.13 2.62
N SER A 440 13.63 -35.67 3.64
CA SER A 440 13.26 -35.90 5.04
C SER A 440 13.15 -34.58 5.76
N PHE A 441 12.17 -34.48 6.66
CA PHE A 441 11.91 -33.30 7.46
C PHE A 441 11.56 -33.73 8.89
N THR A 442 11.72 -32.81 9.82
CA THR A 442 11.28 -33.00 11.21
C THR A 442 10.36 -31.84 11.57
N THR A 443 9.25 -32.16 12.23
CA THR A 443 8.32 -31.17 12.76
C THR A 443 8.09 -31.39 14.25
N PHE A 444 7.66 -30.33 14.95
CA PHE A 444 7.54 -30.32 16.40
C PHE A 444 6.13 -29.89 16.81
N VAL A 445 5.55 -30.65 17.74
CA VAL A 445 4.28 -30.35 18.41
C VAL A 445 4.59 -30.08 19.88
N ASN A 446 4.45 -28.83 20.29
CA ASN A 446 5.00 -28.35 21.56
C ASN A 446 4.10 -28.66 22.78
N GLU A 447 2.84 -29.02 22.54
CA GLU A 447 1.91 -29.39 23.59
C GLU A 447 2.33 -30.69 24.28
N LEU A 448 2.35 -30.66 25.61
CA LEU A 448 2.60 -31.85 26.43
C LEU A 448 1.51 -32.91 26.23
N ASN A 449 0.25 -32.46 26.12
CA ASN A 449 -0.87 -33.33 25.85
C ASN A 449 -1.02 -33.58 24.36
N VAL A 450 -1.56 -34.75 24.05
CA VAL A 450 -1.79 -35.23 22.70
C VAL A 450 -2.85 -34.35 22.03
N THR A 451 -2.48 -33.60 20.99
CA THR A 451 -3.38 -32.62 20.32
C THR A 451 -3.42 -32.81 18.81
N ASN A 452 -4.42 -32.17 18.17
CA ASN A 452 -4.50 -32.09 16.72
C ASN A 452 -3.95 -30.73 16.26
N ARG A 453 -3.01 -30.73 15.33
CA ARG A 453 -2.36 -29.51 14.83
C ARG A 453 -2.18 -29.56 13.32
N SER A 454 -2.42 -28.43 12.68
CA SER A 454 -2.06 -28.20 11.27
C SER A 454 -0.75 -27.43 11.20
N LEU A 455 0.10 -27.84 10.27
CA LEU A 455 1.49 -27.40 10.11
C LEU A 455 1.78 -27.30 8.61
N ILE A 456 2.55 -26.30 8.22
CA ILE A 456 3.00 -26.13 6.83
C ILE A 456 4.46 -26.55 6.77
N VAL A 457 4.79 -27.56 5.96
CA VAL A 457 6.16 -28.02 5.77
C VAL A 457 6.64 -27.60 4.38
N PRO A 458 7.66 -26.73 4.25
CA PRO A 458 8.19 -26.35 2.95
C PRO A 458 8.83 -27.56 2.26
N LEU A 459 8.61 -27.71 0.96
CA LEU A 459 9.14 -28.82 0.19
C LEU A 459 10.14 -28.35 -0.88
N PRO A 460 11.24 -29.07 -1.09
CA PRO A 460 12.21 -28.75 -2.13
C PRO A 460 11.64 -29.01 -3.54
N ALA A 461 12.25 -28.36 -4.54
CA ALA A 461 11.83 -28.46 -5.94
C ALA A 461 11.86 -29.89 -6.50
N ILE A 462 12.70 -30.79 -5.96
CA ILE A 462 12.75 -32.21 -6.35
C ILE A 462 11.45 -32.98 -6.09
N VAL A 463 10.55 -32.43 -5.28
CA VAL A 463 9.23 -32.99 -5.05
C VAL A 463 8.27 -32.52 -6.15
N ASP A 464 8.48 -33.03 -7.37
CA ASP A 464 7.69 -32.71 -8.58
C ASP A 464 6.23 -33.22 -8.52
N ASP A 465 5.55 -33.14 -9.67
CA ASP A 465 4.16 -33.55 -9.88
C ASP A 465 3.88 -35.01 -9.54
N GLY A 466 2.59 -35.28 -9.30
CA GLY A 466 2.06 -36.62 -9.02
C GLY A 466 1.88 -36.96 -7.54
N GLN A 467 1.11 -38.02 -7.29
CA GLN A 467 0.86 -38.53 -5.94
C GLN A 467 2.13 -39.17 -5.37
N ARG A 468 2.44 -38.84 -4.11
CA ARG A 468 3.63 -39.36 -3.42
C ARG A 468 3.26 -39.97 -2.08
N MET A 469 4.00 -40.99 -1.66
CA MET A 469 3.84 -41.54 -0.33
C MET A 469 4.65 -40.69 0.66
N ILE A 470 4.03 -40.29 1.75
CA ILE A 470 4.70 -39.66 2.89
C ILE A 470 4.57 -40.60 4.07
N CYS A 471 5.68 -40.81 4.79
CA CYS A 471 5.71 -41.62 6.00
C CYS A 471 6.12 -40.75 7.18
N LEU A 472 5.32 -40.74 8.24
CA LEU A 472 5.60 -40.07 9.50
C LEU A 472 5.87 -41.09 10.60
N LYS A 473 6.82 -40.78 11.48
CA LYS A 473 7.09 -41.52 12.71
C LYS A 473 7.33 -40.54 13.86
N ALA A 474 6.87 -40.88 15.05
CA ALA A 474 7.32 -40.15 16.24
C ALA A 474 8.75 -40.58 16.61
N ASP A 475 9.48 -39.69 17.29
CA ASP A 475 10.80 -40.03 17.83
C ASP A 475 10.71 -41.28 18.72
N GLU A 476 11.71 -42.17 18.61
CA GLU A 476 11.82 -43.46 19.31
C GLU A 476 10.84 -44.56 18.88
N MET A 477 9.92 -44.30 17.94
CA MET A 477 9.12 -45.37 17.34
C MET A 477 9.96 -46.21 16.35
N PRO A 478 9.82 -47.54 16.36
CA PRO A 478 10.46 -48.40 15.37
C PRO A 478 9.91 -48.12 13.96
N LEU A 479 10.75 -48.29 12.94
CA LEU A 479 10.40 -48.03 11.53
C LEU A 479 9.15 -48.78 11.05
N THR A 480 8.85 -49.94 11.63
CA THR A 480 7.66 -50.75 11.32
C THR A 480 6.34 -50.11 11.76
N GLN A 481 6.39 -49.17 12.70
CA GLN A 481 5.23 -48.41 13.19
C GLN A 481 5.09 -47.05 12.50
N GLY A 482 5.89 -46.78 11.45
CA GLY A 482 5.75 -45.59 10.63
C GLY A 482 4.38 -45.56 9.95
N LEU A 483 3.67 -44.44 10.11
CA LEU A 483 2.39 -44.19 9.45
C LEU A 483 2.69 -43.71 8.03
N CYS A 484 2.25 -44.43 7.00
CA CYS A 484 2.44 -44.04 5.62
C CYS A 484 1.11 -43.78 4.93
N ARG A 485 1.00 -42.65 4.21
CA ARG A 485 -0.19 -42.25 3.46
C ARG A 485 0.21 -41.78 2.06
N ILE A 486 -0.65 -42.05 1.08
CA ILE A 486 -0.52 -41.49 -0.26
C ILE A 486 -1.16 -40.10 -0.23
N ILE A 487 -0.37 -39.08 -0.57
CA ILE A 487 -0.74 -37.68 -0.50
C ILE A 487 -0.95 -37.15 -1.93
N GLN A 488 -2.04 -36.40 -2.10
CA GLN A 488 -2.41 -35.77 -3.37
C GLN A 488 -1.55 -34.53 -3.63
N TYR A 489 -1.26 -34.29 -4.91
CA TYR A 489 -0.56 -33.12 -5.41
C TYR A 489 -1.54 -32.19 -6.12
N TYR A 490 -1.57 -30.92 -5.71
CA TYR A 490 -2.39 -29.88 -6.30
C TYR A 490 -1.50 -28.70 -6.70
N GLU A 491 -1.63 -28.27 -7.95
CA GLU A 491 -0.89 -27.12 -8.48
C GLU A 491 -1.88 -26.10 -9.04
N VAL A 492 -1.78 -24.89 -8.52
CA VAL A 492 -2.55 -23.74 -8.98
C VAL A 492 -1.73 -23.01 -10.03
N PRO A 493 -2.28 -22.72 -11.22
CA PRO A 493 -1.55 -21.98 -12.24
C PRO A 493 -1.15 -20.59 -11.73
N LEU A 494 -0.05 -20.07 -12.29
CA LEU A 494 0.45 -18.74 -11.97
C LEU A 494 -0.62 -17.67 -12.23
N GLU A 495 -0.74 -16.72 -11.30
CA GLU A 495 -1.63 -15.57 -11.45
C GLU A 495 -1.00 -14.59 -12.45
N ILE A 496 -1.67 -14.35 -13.58
CA ILE A 496 -1.23 -13.40 -14.61
C ILE A 496 -2.17 -12.19 -14.59
N ASP A 497 -1.73 -11.09 -13.99
CA ASP A 497 -2.46 -9.83 -13.96
C ASP A 497 -2.19 -9.01 -15.23
N LEU A 498 -2.90 -9.32 -16.33
CA LEU A 498 -2.92 -8.47 -17.53
C LEU A 498 -3.97 -7.35 -17.38
N VAL A 499 -3.55 -6.20 -16.85
CA VAL A 499 -4.41 -5.01 -16.80
C VAL A 499 -4.26 -4.22 -18.11
N SER A 500 -5.30 -4.25 -18.96
CA SER A 500 -5.36 -3.39 -20.15
C SER A 500 -6.30 -2.21 -19.90
N GLY A 501 -5.80 -0.98 -20.11
CA GLY A 501 -6.60 0.23 -20.05
C GLY A 501 -7.57 0.30 -21.24
N THR A 502 -8.86 0.42 -20.98
CA THR A 502 -9.89 0.54 -22.02
C THR A 502 -10.32 2.00 -22.22
N TRP A 503 -10.49 2.42 -23.48
CA TRP A 503 -11.04 3.73 -23.81
C TRP A 503 -12.51 3.81 -23.41
N ARG A 504 -12.91 4.89 -22.75
CA ARG A 504 -14.30 5.12 -22.35
C ARG A 504 -14.95 6.21 -23.18
N TYR A 505 -16.20 6.01 -23.54
CA TYR A 505 -17.01 6.96 -24.31
C TYR A 505 -17.89 7.78 -23.37
N HIS A 506 -17.82 9.09 -23.50
CA HIS A 506 -18.59 10.03 -22.67
C HIS A 506 -19.22 11.12 -23.53
N ILE A 507 -20.27 11.75 -22.98
CA ILE A 507 -20.96 12.89 -23.56
C ILE A 507 -20.73 14.08 -22.62
N GLY A 508 -20.06 15.11 -23.12
CA GLY A 508 -19.79 16.34 -22.40
C GLY A 508 -20.97 17.30 -22.45
N HIS A 509 -21.00 18.25 -21.52
CA HIS A 509 -21.98 19.32 -21.50
C HIS A 509 -21.27 20.67 -21.49
N CYS A 510 -21.52 21.48 -22.51
CA CYS A 510 -21.05 22.87 -22.54
C CYS A 510 -22.13 23.75 -23.18
N PRO A 511 -22.83 24.59 -22.40
CA PRO A 511 -23.91 25.43 -22.91
C PRO A 511 -23.40 26.60 -23.76
N ASP A 512 -22.13 26.99 -23.63
CA ASP A 512 -21.53 28.12 -24.36
C ASP A 512 -20.63 27.71 -25.54
N CYS A 513 -20.25 26.44 -25.63
CA CYS A 513 -19.41 25.92 -26.70
C CYS A 513 -20.22 25.76 -27.99
N ASN A 514 -19.59 26.02 -29.14
CA ASN A 514 -20.24 25.90 -30.46
C ASN A 514 -21.50 26.77 -30.65
N LYS A 515 -21.77 27.72 -29.75
CA LYS A 515 -22.69 28.82 -30.05
C LYS A 515 -22.06 29.58 -31.20
N ARG A 516 -22.65 29.48 -32.39
CA ARG A 516 -22.30 30.32 -33.55
C ARG A 516 -22.36 31.78 -33.08
N GLN A 517 -21.22 32.34 -32.68
CA GLN A 517 -21.04 33.77 -32.78
C GLN A 517 -21.26 34.04 -34.26
N TYR A 518 -22.26 34.87 -34.58
CA TYR A 518 -22.57 35.28 -35.95
C TYR A 518 -21.35 36.02 -36.50
N ARG A 519 -20.36 35.26 -36.97
CA ARG A 519 -19.18 35.74 -37.66
C ARG A 519 -19.71 36.23 -39.01
N PHE A 520 -19.66 37.55 -39.22
CA PHE A 520 -20.06 38.21 -40.47
C PHE A 520 -19.21 37.78 -41.69
N ASP A 521 -18.31 36.83 -41.54
CA ASP A 521 -17.50 36.23 -42.61
C ASP A 521 -18.33 35.47 -43.66
N SER A 522 -19.54 35.02 -43.32
CA SER A 522 -20.46 34.53 -44.36
C SER A 522 -20.95 35.66 -45.26
N PHE A 523 -21.14 36.88 -44.75
CA PHE A 523 -21.56 38.02 -45.57
C PHE A 523 -20.43 38.55 -46.46
N THR A 524 -19.16 38.50 -46.02
CA THR A 524 -18.01 38.97 -46.82
C THR A 524 -17.63 37.99 -47.94
N LYS A 525 -17.89 36.68 -47.79
CA LYS A 525 -17.81 35.72 -48.90
C LYS A 525 -18.85 35.98 -50.01
N PHE A 526 -20.01 36.56 -49.68
CA PHE A 526 -21.04 36.96 -50.66
C PHE A 526 -20.72 38.26 -51.41
N PHE A 527 -19.80 39.10 -50.92
CA PHE A 527 -19.39 40.33 -51.59
C PHE A 527 -18.03 40.24 -52.32
N ASN A 528 -17.44 39.05 -52.41
CA ASN A 528 -16.17 38.85 -53.09
C ASN A 528 -16.38 38.23 -54.49
N PRO A 529 -16.34 39.03 -55.58
CA PRO A 529 -16.61 38.53 -56.94
C PRO A 529 -15.57 37.52 -57.43
N SER A 530 -14.39 37.41 -56.81
CA SER A 530 -13.40 36.39 -57.17
C SER A 530 -13.75 34.98 -56.67
N ALA A 531 -14.61 34.85 -55.65
CA ALA A 531 -15.08 33.56 -55.15
C ALA A 531 -16.17 32.95 -56.04
N TRP A 532 -16.90 33.78 -56.80
CA TRP A 532 -17.93 33.32 -57.75
C TRP A 532 -17.34 32.72 -59.02
N LEU A 533 -16.17 33.19 -59.44
CA LEU A 533 -15.50 32.75 -60.67
C LEU A 533 -14.74 31.42 -60.51
N ASN A 534 -14.33 31.05 -59.30
CA ASN A 534 -13.51 29.85 -59.07
C ASN A 534 -14.32 28.56 -58.88
N GLY A 535 -15.66 28.63 -58.88
CA GLY A 535 -16.56 27.52 -58.58
C GLY A 535 -17.21 26.81 -59.79
N VAL A 536 -16.99 27.24 -61.03
CA VAL A 536 -17.72 26.71 -62.19
C VAL A 536 -16.93 25.57 -62.87
N LYS A 537 -17.31 24.31 -62.59
CA LYS A 537 -16.74 23.13 -63.27
C LYS A 537 -17.76 22.33 -64.10
N SER A 538 -19.02 22.78 -64.21
CA SER A 538 -20.07 22.13 -65.01
C SER A 538 -20.91 23.16 -65.77
N VAL A 539 -21.30 22.83 -67.01
CA VAL A 539 -22.14 23.67 -67.89
C VAL A 539 -23.54 23.88 -67.29
N GLY A 540 -24.00 22.99 -66.40
CA GLY A 540 -25.26 23.15 -65.66
C GLY A 540 -25.23 24.24 -64.58
N ASP A 541 -24.09 24.45 -63.92
CA ASP A 541 -23.96 25.48 -62.87
C ASP A 541 -23.88 26.90 -63.45
N GLY A 542 -23.43 27.04 -64.71
CA GLY A 542 -23.43 28.31 -65.43
C GLY A 542 -24.84 28.86 -65.66
N VAL A 543 -25.83 28.00 -65.91
CA VAL A 543 -27.22 28.41 -66.13
C VAL A 543 -27.86 28.91 -64.84
N HIS A 544 -27.59 28.25 -63.70
CA HIS A 544 -28.08 28.69 -62.39
C HIS A 544 -27.48 30.02 -61.92
N LEU A 545 -26.22 30.30 -62.29
CA LEU A 545 -25.57 31.57 -61.99
C LEU A 545 -26.17 32.72 -62.80
N VAL A 546 -26.48 32.50 -64.09
CA VAL A 546 -27.16 33.49 -64.95
C VAL A 546 -28.60 33.76 -64.46
N ILE A 547 -29.35 32.72 -64.11
CA ILE A 547 -30.72 32.87 -63.58
C ILE A 547 -30.70 33.66 -62.25
N SER A 548 -29.74 33.36 -61.38
CA SER A 548 -29.58 34.08 -60.10
C SER A 548 -29.18 35.54 -60.33
N LEU A 549 -28.30 35.81 -61.30
CA LEU A 549 -27.89 37.18 -61.65
C LEU A 549 -29.06 38.00 -62.21
N VAL A 550 -29.87 37.41 -63.09
CA VAL A 550 -31.09 38.03 -63.62
C VAL A 550 -32.13 38.25 -62.52
N GLY A 551 -32.29 37.29 -61.61
CA GLY A 551 -33.14 37.41 -60.43
C GLY A 551 -32.71 38.58 -59.53
N TRP A 552 -31.40 38.75 -59.30
CA TRP A 552 -30.86 39.88 -58.54
C TRP A 552 -31.06 41.22 -59.24
N ILE A 553 -30.88 41.29 -60.57
CA ILE A 553 -31.17 42.51 -61.34
C ILE A 553 -32.65 42.86 -61.25
N ALA A 554 -33.55 41.88 -61.34
CA ALA A 554 -34.99 42.10 -61.18
C ALA A 554 -35.35 42.59 -59.76
N VAL A 555 -34.73 42.03 -58.72
CA VAL A 555 -34.90 42.49 -57.32
C VAL A 555 -34.37 43.91 -57.14
N MET A 556 -33.20 44.24 -57.70
CA MET A 556 -32.64 45.59 -57.63
C MET A 556 -33.52 46.62 -58.36
N ILE A 557 -34.10 46.24 -59.51
CA ILE A 557 -35.09 47.06 -60.21
C ILE A 557 -36.34 47.24 -59.33
N MET A 558 -36.88 46.18 -58.73
CA MET A 558 -38.02 46.25 -57.81
C MET A 558 -37.73 47.15 -56.60
N VAL A 559 -36.56 47.03 -55.99
CA VAL A 559 -36.13 47.88 -54.87
C VAL A 559 -36.00 49.34 -55.32
N MET A 560 -35.44 49.60 -56.51
CA MET A 560 -35.42 50.95 -57.08
C MET A 560 -36.81 51.50 -57.37
N PHE A 561 -37.76 50.67 -57.83
CA PHE A 561 -39.15 51.06 -58.01
C PHE A 561 -39.82 51.37 -56.67
N ILE A 562 -39.59 50.57 -55.62
CA ILE A 562 -40.10 50.83 -54.27
C ILE A 562 -39.52 52.16 -53.73
N ILE A 563 -38.22 52.40 -53.89
CA ILE A 563 -37.59 53.64 -53.45
C ILE A 563 -38.15 54.85 -54.21
N LYS A 564 -38.32 54.74 -55.53
CA LYS A 564 -38.78 55.83 -56.41
C LYS A 564 -40.28 56.13 -56.26
N TYR A 565 -41.12 55.11 -56.10
CA TYR A 565 -42.59 55.25 -56.14
C TYR A 565 -43.27 55.13 -54.78
N ILE A 566 -42.60 54.59 -53.75
CA ILE A 566 -43.16 54.48 -52.39
C ILE A 566 -42.39 55.38 -51.44
N VAL A 567 -41.06 55.25 -51.36
CA VAL A 567 -40.25 55.97 -50.36
C VAL A 567 -40.13 57.47 -50.69
N TYR A 568 -39.86 57.83 -51.95
CA TYR A 568 -39.73 59.23 -52.37
C TYR A 568 -41.01 60.08 -52.14
N PRO A 569 -42.24 59.62 -52.49
CA PRO A 569 -43.45 60.37 -52.17
C PRO A 569 -43.81 60.36 -50.67
N LEU A 570 -43.51 59.29 -49.93
CA LEU A 570 -43.69 59.27 -48.47
C LEU A 570 -42.74 60.25 -47.74
N CYS A 571 -41.51 60.40 -48.22
CA CYS A 571 -40.57 61.40 -47.72
C CYS A 571 -40.99 62.84 -48.07
N LYS A 572 -41.59 63.08 -49.24
CA LYS A 572 -42.19 64.40 -49.56
C LYS A 572 -43.44 64.71 -48.72
N CYS A 573 -44.27 63.72 -48.41
CA CYS A 573 -45.39 63.89 -47.46
C CYS A 573 -44.92 64.18 -46.03
N PHE A 574 -43.85 63.53 -45.56
CA PHE A 574 -43.28 63.80 -44.22
C PHE A 574 -42.58 65.18 -44.11
N GLN A 575 -42.15 65.78 -45.22
CA GLN A 575 -41.59 67.14 -45.24
C GLN A 575 -42.70 68.22 -45.31
N CYS A 576 -43.89 67.93 -45.83
CA CYS A 576 -45.04 68.84 -45.77
C CYS A 576 -45.72 68.88 -44.39
N LEU A 577 -45.57 67.84 -43.55
CA LEU A 577 -46.18 67.78 -42.21
C LEU A 577 -45.38 68.52 -41.12
N LYS A 578 -44.20 69.09 -41.44
CA LYS A 578 -43.36 69.88 -40.51
C LYS A 578 -43.47 71.41 -40.70
N GLY A 579 -44.41 71.88 -41.52
CA GLY A 579 -44.62 73.30 -41.83
C GLY A 579 -45.66 74.05 -40.99
N LEU A 580 -46.31 73.41 -40.01
CA LEU A 580 -47.35 74.04 -39.18
C LEU A 580 -47.23 73.55 -37.73
N GLY A 581 -46.62 74.38 -36.87
CA GLY A 581 -46.72 74.22 -35.42
C GLY A 581 -45.44 74.50 -34.64
N GLU A 582 -44.97 75.75 -34.66
CA GLU A 582 -44.22 76.28 -33.51
C GLU A 582 -45.20 76.88 -32.49
N CYS A 583 -44.72 76.93 -31.23
CA CYS A 583 -45.19 77.70 -30.07
C CYS A 583 -46.10 76.96 -29.07
N LEU A 584 -45.51 76.42 -28.00
CA LEU A 584 -45.38 77.12 -26.70
C LEU A 584 -44.71 76.20 -25.65
N CYS A 585 -43.55 76.61 -25.14
CA CYS A 585 -42.98 76.16 -23.86
C CYS A 585 -43.80 76.79 -22.69
N PRO A 586 -43.67 76.36 -21.40
CA PRO A 586 -42.47 76.74 -20.62
C PRO A 586 -42.06 75.85 -19.40
N ASN A 587 -40.75 75.96 -19.08
CA ASN A 587 -40.12 76.13 -17.76
C ASN A 587 -40.26 75.15 -16.56
N SER A 588 -39.06 74.72 -16.11
CA SER A 588 -38.42 75.00 -14.79
C SER A 588 -38.38 73.94 -13.67
N TYR A 589 -37.22 73.98 -12.98
CA TYR A 589 -36.76 73.32 -11.74
C TYR A 589 -36.25 71.87 -11.88
N GLY A 590 -35.06 71.47 -11.42
CA GLY A 590 -34.01 72.06 -10.58
C GLY A 590 -33.36 70.95 -9.72
N PHE A 591 -32.08 71.09 -9.35
CA PHE A 591 -31.23 70.21 -8.49
C PHE A 591 -30.68 68.92 -9.15
N ASN A 592 -29.41 68.49 -9.02
CA ASN A 592 -28.33 68.80 -8.08
C ASN A 592 -26.94 68.31 -8.60
N ASN A 593 -25.85 69.01 -8.23
CA ASN A 593 -24.50 68.55 -7.78
C ASN A 593 -23.80 67.31 -8.39
N SER A 594 -22.46 67.17 -8.51
CA SER A 594 -21.28 67.95 -8.12
C SER A 594 -20.02 67.24 -8.68
N SER A 595 -19.03 68.03 -9.13
CA SER A 595 -17.55 67.86 -9.07
C SER A 595 -16.85 66.48 -9.06
N SER A 596 -15.82 66.33 -9.91
CA SER A 596 -14.42 66.05 -9.50
C SER A 596 -13.55 65.83 -10.76
N HIS A 597 -12.74 66.79 -11.21
CA HIS A 597 -11.32 67.05 -10.90
C HIS A 597 -10.28 66.14 -11.60
N ARG A 598 -9.40 66.81 -12.37
CA ARG A 598 -7.94 66.56 -12.57
C ARG A 598 -7.50 65.41 -13.50
N LYS A 599 -6.79 65.74 -14.61
CA LYS A 599 -5.30 65.66 -14.84
C LYS A 599 -4.86 64.22 -15.19
N ASP A 600 -3.93 63.90 -16.09
CA ASP A 600 -2.81 64.60 -16.73
C ASP A 600 -2.42 63.89 -18.04
N HIS A 601 -1.71 64.63 -18.89
CA HIS A 601 -0.98 64.20 -20.08
C HIS A 601 0.36 63.53 -19.71
N HIS A 602 0.87 62.69 -20.61
CA HIS A 602 2.29 62.34 -20.82
C HIS A 602 3.09 61.61 -19.72
N ARG A 603 3.19 60.27 -19.85
CA ARG A 603 4.44 59.48 -19.73
C ARG A 603 4.12 58.00 -19.94
N ASP A 604 4.66 57.38 -20.98
CA ASP A 604 5.10 55.96 -20.98
C ASP A 604 5.51 55.50 -22.39
N ARG A 605 6.58 56.10 -22.90
CA ARG A 605 7.21 55.66 -24.15
C ARG A 605 8.70 55.33 -23.99
N ASP A 606 9.16 54.93 -22.80
CA ASP A 606 10.58 54.60 -22.56
C ASP A 606 10.84 53.25 -21.86
N LYS A 607 9.82 52.41 -21.58
CA LYS A 607 10.03 51.11 -20.91
C LYS A 607 10.20 49.89 -21.83
N LYS A 608 10.37 50.10 -23.15
CA LYS A 608 10.41 48.99 -24.13
C LYS A 608 11.82 48.66 -24.65
N ILE A 609 12.85 49.41 -24.24
CA ILE A 609 14.22 49.23 -24.75
C ILE A 609 15.11 48.41 -23.79
N ASP A 610 14.88 48.43 -22.48
CA ASP A 610 15.75 47.68 -21.53
C ASP A 610 15.43 46.18 -21.40
N ARG A 611 14.18 45.74 -21.66
CA ARG A 611 13.80 44.32 -21.53
C ARG A 611 14.34 43.39 -22.63
N ASN A 612 14.84 43.94 -23.73
CA ASN A 612 15.43 43.16 -24.83
C ASN A 612 16.94 42.97 -24.69
N ARG A 613 17.60 43.65 -23.74
CA ARG A 613 19.04 43.51 -23.50
C ARG A 613 19.36 42.39 -22.50
N GLU A 614 18.49 42.14 -21.54
CA GLU A 614 18.63 41.03 -20.58
C GLU A 614 18.35 39.65 -21.20
N ARG A 615 17.52 39.56 -22.26
CA ARG A 615 17.23 38.28 -22.93
C ARG A 615 18.36 37.75 -23.82
N ARG A 616 19.33 38.57 -24.21
CA ARG A 616 20.49 38.09 -24.99
C ARG A 616 21.58 37.48 -24.11
N PHE A 617 21.78 38.00 -22.90
CA PHE A 617 22.77 37.45 -21.97
C PHE A 617 22.39 36.04 -21.47
N SER A 618 21.10 35.75 -21.29
CA SER A 618 20.67 34.43 -20.82
C SER A 618 20.80 33.29 -21.84
N ILE A 619 20.89 33.60 -23.14
CA ILE A 619 20.96 32.58 -24.20
C ILE A 619 22.41 32.12 -24.42
N GLU A 620 23.38 33.02 -24.34
CA GLU A 620 24.81 32.68 -24.45
C GLU A 620 25.29 31.81 -23.26
N ASP A 621 24.76 32.04 -22.05
CA ASP A 621 25.10 31.23 -20.87
C ASP A 621 24.53 29.80 -20.95
N ILE A 622 23.36 29.61 -21.57
CA ILE A 622 22.76 28.28 -21.76
C ILE A 622 23.57 27.48 -22.79
N GLU A 623 23.99 28.12 -23.89
CA GLU A 623 24.76 27.46 -24.94
C GLU A 623 26.19 27.12 -24.50
N HIS A 624 26.77 27.92 -23.60
CA HIS A 624 28.07 27.62 -23.00
C HIS A 624 28.00 26.44 -22.01
N ASN A 625 26.92 26.33 -21.25
CA ASN A 625 26.74 25.26 -20.27
C ASN A 625 26.43 23.90 -20.94
N GLU A 626 25.71 23.91 -22.07
CA GLU A 626 25.42 22.70 -22.84
C GLU A 626 26.68 22.12 -23.50
N LYS A 627 27.59 22.98 -24.01
CA LYS A 627 28.91 22.56 -24.53
C LYS A 627 29.81 21.97 -23.46
N ARG A 628 29.70 22.43 -22.21
CA ARG A 628 30.48 21.91 -21.06
C ARG A 628 30.01 20.51 -20.63
N HIS A 629 28.70 20.24 -20.71
CA HIS A 629 28.13 18.93 -20.40
C HIS A 629 28.43 17.87 -21.46
N ARG A 630 28.52 18.24 -22.75
CA ARG A 630 28.93 17.28 -23.80
C ARG A 630 30.38 16.83 -23.63
N ARG A 631 31.31 17.77 -23.35
CA ARG A 631 32.73 17.41 -23.13
C ARG A 631 32.97 16.48 -21.95
N ARG A 632 32.19 16.60 -20.86
CA ARG A 632 32.29 15.66 -19.72
C ARG A 632 31.82 14.26 -20.08
N ARG A 633 30.76 14.14 -20.88
CA ARG A 633 30.23 12.85 -21.31
C ARG A 633 31.22 12.10 -22.21
N ASP A 634 31.92 12.83 -23.07
CA ASP A 634 32.95 12.25 -23.95
C ASP A 634 34.20 11.81 -23.15
N THR A 635 34.52 12.47 -22.03
CA THR A 635 35.65 12.06 -21.17
C THR A 635 35.32 10.83 -20.33
N ASP A 636 34.09 10.73 -19.83
CA ASP A 636 33.63 9.57 -19.05
C ASP A 636 33.54 8.30 -19.92
N GLU A 637 33.15 8.42 -21.21
CA GLU A 637 33.16 7.29 -22.16
C GLU A 637 34.58 6.84 -22.56
N GLU A 638 35.55 7.75 -22.57
CA GLU A 638 36.95 7.43 -22.86
C GLU A 638 37.63 6.74 -21.66
N GLU A 639 37.28 7.14 -20.44
CA GLU A 639 37.73 6.48 -19.19
C GLU A 639 37.13 5.07 -19.05
N GLU A 640 35.87 4.87 -19.43
CA GLU A 640 35.21 3.55 -19.40
C GLU A 640 35.74 2.58 -20.48
N ARG A 641 36.24 3.11 -21.61
CA ARG A 641 36.96 2.30 -22.61
C ARG A 641 38.36 1.93 -22.15
N ALA A 642 39.06 2.82 -21.46
CA ALA A 642 40.39 2.55 -20.92
C ALA A 642 40.38 1.51 -19.79
N SER A 643 39.28 1.35 -19.06
CA SER A 643 39.14 0.31 -18.01
C SER A 643 38.77 -1.08 -18.53
N ARG A 644 38.45 -1.22 -19.83
CA ARG A 644 38.06 -2.51 -20.45
C ARG A 644 39.15 -3.15 -21.32
N VAL A 645 40.33 -2.54 -21.39
CA VAL A 645 41.57 -3.08 -21.97
C VAL A 645 42.53 -3.36 -20.83
#